data_AF-A0A1D1VSS0-F1
#
_entry.id   AF-A0A1D1VSS0-F1
#
_cell.length_a   1.000
_cell.length_b   1.000
_cell.length_c   1.000
_cell.angle_alpha   90.00
_cell.angle_beta   90.00
_cell.angle_gamma   90.00
#
_symmetry.space_group_name_H-M   'P 1'
#
loop_
_entity.id
_entity.type
_entity.pdbx_description
1 polymer ?
#
loop_
_entity_poly.entity_id
_entity_poly.type
_entity_poly.pdbx_seq_one_letter_code
_entity_poly.pdbx_strand_id
1 'polypeptide(L)'
;MDGSTGNSIKLRVIKRTSYGLGFLLHNDEVNHACVISGLVPGCDAERSQLVTIGDRLSAVNGVNVETLNFQQVLAVLDALPVERPAVILLKGPLNCRIQVVTYYDSNGTPRTRRITEPLTLTAAQNGHPIASCPVVEQNGEHRNGVEVSAEQLAKFNRDLQERLGKIEEMMQGLLNLNASAKKEHGKVMDDDVFEAPRPSPPSSFGGDRERQVQQQLHARDRRLSSAILDGGFSGNARTAARRRSFMTAPNGILSSHAIPSKTGDLSEERPVKDGSMVNSQHTRLGPRSSAALDAEAHHHLSPQPSPSHIKKYIKLKNLLDGKTFVDTLHRSTAQSVGCTANRCTASLLNLSRPQNSLARSTEEVLLLAKDFIRQYFESAKRLNTPAHDARWAEVEAQIHATGNYEFKEQELTFAAKSAWRNSQRCIGRIQWSKLQVFDARFINTPRTMFEALLNHIKYSTNRGNLRSAITIFKQRTTPEQDFRIWNAQLVRYAGYKQEDGSVIGDPASVELTEVCHKLGWKGSGGRFDVLPLVLSAAGQDPEYFDIPRDIVLQVAIHHAEYPGLAEMGLKWYALPAVANMVFDVGGVFFPAVAFSGWYMQTEIARDFVDPTRYNLLEVSVIFQSFEFLDLEGGLRANDVACR
;
A
#
# COMPACT_ATOMS: atom_id res chain seq x y z
N MET A 1 -49.16 -21.02 14.41
CA MET A 1 -49.80 -20.07 13.48
C MET A 1 -49.87 -18.71 14.14
N ASP A 2 -49.04 -17.78 13.68
CA ASP A 2 -49.32 -16.35 13.60
C ASP A 2 -48.83 -15.89 12.22
N GLY A 3 -49.78 -15.58 11.35
CA GLY A 3 -49.51 -15.17 9.97
C GLY A 3 -49.02 -13.72 9.93
N SER A 4 -47.93 -13.48 9.17
CA SER A 4 -47.69 -12.30 8.30
C SER A 4 -46.22 -11.89 8.09
N THR A 5 -45.21 -12.57 8.64
CA THR A 5 -43.81 -12.08 8.63
C THR A 5 -42.86 -12.80 7.68
N GLY A 6 -43.29 -13.05 6.44
CA GLY A 6 -42.51 -13.84 5.48
C GLY A 6 -41.32 -13.15 4.81
N ASN A 7 -41.05 -11.86 5.09
CA ASN A 7 -39.95 -11.14 4.44
C ASN A 7 -39.32 -10.01 5.28
N SER A 8 -39.38 -10.11 6.61
CA SER A 8 -38.83 -9.08 7.51
C SER A 8 -38.05 -9.67 8.69
N ILE A 9 -36.91 -9.07 9.02
CA ILE A 9 -36.06 -9.44 10.16
C ILE A 9 -36.10 -8.32 11.19
N LYS A 10 -36.48 -8.67 12.42
CA LYS A 10 -36.42 -7.78 13.58
C LYS A 10 -35.08 -7.99 14.29
N LEU A 11 -34.27 -6.95 14.39
CA LEU A 11 -32.94 -7.00 14.98
C LEU A 11 -32.81 -6.03 16.14
N ARG A 12 -32.09 -6.47 17.17
CA ARG A 12 -31.66 -5.61 18.26
C ARG A 12 -30.20 -5.23 18.01
N VAL A 13 -29.95 -3.96 17.74
CA VAL A 13 -28.63 -3.37 17.44
C VAL A 13 -28.28 -2.34 18.51
N ILE A 14 -27.00 -2.01 18.68
CA ILE A 14 -26.55 -0.96 19.60
C ILE A 14 -25.85 0.11 18.77
N LYS A 15 -26.26 1.38 18.94
CA LYS A 15 -25.56 2.51 18.35
C LYS A 15 -24.29 2.78 19.15
N ARG A 16 -23.11 2.54 18.58
CA ARG A 16 -21.81 2.81 19.20
C ARG A 16 -21.30 4.20 18.84
N THR A 17 -20.49 4.78 19.71
CA THR A 17 -19.78 6.05 19.43
C THR A 17 -18.82 5.95 18.25
N SER A 18 -18.18 4.80 18.04
CA SER A 18 -17.12 4.60 17.05
C SER A 18 -17.62 4.37 15.62
N TYR A 19 -18.74 3.65 15.43
CA TYR A 19 -19.25 3.27 14.11
C TYR A 19 -20.78 3.38 13.95
N GLY A 20 -21.46 4.07 14.88
CA GLY A 20 -22.92 4.20 14.85
C GLY A 20 -23.61 2.85 14.94
N LEU A 21 -24.57 2.59 14.05
CA LEU A 21 -25.30 1.30 14.00
C LEU A 21 -24.55 0.19 13.23
N GLY A 22 -23.39 0.49 12.64
CA GLY A 22 -22.57 -0.49 11.92
C GLY A 22 -22.98 -0.77 10.48
N PHE A 23 -23.90 0.02 9.91
CA PHE A 23 -24.29 -0.07 8.50
C PHE A 23 -24.46 1.31 7.86
N LEU A 24 -24.25 1.38 6.55
CA LEU A 24 -24.43 2.57 5.72
C LEU A 24 -25.79 2.50 5.02
N LEU A 25 -26.41 3.66 4.83
CA LEU A 25 -27.71 3.79 4.17
C LEU A 25 -27.59 4.58 2.87
N HIS A 26 -28.40 4.20 1.90
CA HIS A 26 -28.58 4.85 0.61
C HIS A 26 -30.07 5.09 0.37
N ASN A 27 -30.41 6.25 -0.21
CA ASN A 27 -31.76 6.56 -0.63
C ASN A 27 -32.03 5.98 -2.03
N ASP A 28 -32.86 4.94 -2.11
CA ASP A 28 -33.36 4.43 -3.39
C ASP A 28 -34.56 5.29 -3.82
N GLU A 29 -34.30 6.24 -4.71
CA GLU A 29 -35.30 7.16 -5.24
C GLU A 29 -36.37 6.47 -6.09
N VAL A 30 -36.04 5.32 -6.70
CA VAL A 30 -36.94 4.59 -7.60
C VAL A 30 -37.98 3.83 -6.79
N ASN A 31 -37.57 3.22 -5.68
CA ASN A 31 -38.46 2.41 -4.84
C ASN A 31 -38.91 3.12 -3.55
N HIS A 32 -38.59 4.41 -3.41
CA HIS A 32 -38.85 5.24 -2.23
C HIS A 32 -38.45 4.55 -0.92
N ALA A 33 -37.26 3.95 -0.88
CA ALA A 33 -36.81 3.12 0.24
C ALA A 33 -35.42 3.50 0.74
N CYS A 34 -35.20 3.34 2.04
CA CYS A 34 -33.89 3.47 2.65
C CYS A 34 -33.19 2.11 2.68
N VAL A 35 -32.11 1.97 1.90
CA VAL A 35 -31.46 0.68 1.62
C VAL A 35 -30.09 0.62 2.29
N ILE A 36 -29.73 -0.52 2.87
CA ILE A 36 -28.39 -0.79 3.40
C ILE A 36 -27.41 -0.93 2.23
N SER A 37 -26.47 0.01 2.12
CA SER A 37 -25.48 0.06 1.04
C SER A 37 -24.13 -0.51 1.42
N GLY A 38 -23.87 -0.70 2.72
CA GLY A 38 -22.62 -1.25 3.23
C GLY A 38 -22.71 -1.62 4.70
N LEU A 39 -21.79 -2.48 5.14
CA LEU A 39 -21.62 -2.88 6.54
C LEU A 39 -20.22 -2.45 7.00
N VAL A 40 -20.11 -2.01 8.24
CA VAL A 40 -18.82 -1.66 8.86
C VAL A 40 -18.17 -2.97 9.35
N PRO A 41 -16.93 -3.29 8.93
CA PRO A 41 -16.25 -4.50 9.37
C PRO A 41 -16.12 -4.59 10.89
N GLY A 42 -16.39 -5.76 11.45
CA GLY A 42 -16.33 -6.02 12.89
C GLY A 42 -17.45 -5.36 13.70
N CYS A 43 -18.54 -4.89 13.09
CA CYS A 43 -19.67 -4.34 13.85
C CYS A 43 -20.68 -5.42 14.30
N ASP A 44 -21.59 -5.05 15.21
CA ASP A 44 -22.66 -5.95 15.69
C ASP A 44 -23.61 -6.39 14.56
N ALA A 45 -23.87 -5.51 13.58
CA ALA A 45 -24.72 -5.81 12.43
C ALA A 45 -24.10 -6.89 11.52
N GLU A 46 -22.79 -6.81 11.25
CA GLU A 46 -22.06 -7.81 10.47
C GLU A 46 -21.92 -9.13 11.23
N ARG A 47 -21.53 -9.09 12.51
CA ARG A 47 -21.43 -10.28 13.36
C ARG A 47 -22.75 -11.04 13.49
N SER A 48 -23.88 -10.33 13.41
CA SER A 48 -25.19 -10.98 13.48
C SER A 48 -25.44 -11.96 12.34
N GLN A 49 -24.82 -11.74 11.17
CA GLN A 49 -25.11 -12.49 9.93
C GLN A 49 -26.59 -12.45 9.49
N LEU A 50 -27.39 -11.55 10.07
CA LEU A 50 -28.81 -11.36 9.75
C LEU A 50 -29.06 -10.12 8.89
N VAL A 51 -28.08 -9.22 8.79
CA VAL A 51 -28.11 -8.02 7.95
C VAL A 51 -27.32 -8.27 6.67
N THR A 52 -27.84 -7.83 5.53
CA THR A 52 -27.14 -7.93 4.24
C THR A 52 -27.29 -6.64 3.44
N ILE A 53 -26.30 -6.34 2.60
CA ILE A 53 -26.39 -5.22 1.63
C ILE A 53 -27.61 -5.45 0.72
N GLY A 54 -28.39 -4.40 0.52
CA GLY A 54 -29.65 -4.44 -0.22
C GLY A 54 -30.89 -4.59 0.67
N ASP A 55 -30.75 -4.85 1.98
CA ASP A 55 -31.86 -4.82 2.91
C ASP A 55 -32.47 -3.42 3.00
N ARG A 56 -33.80 -3.35 3.15
CA ARG A 56 -34.55 -2.10 3.26
C ARG A 56 -35.00 -1.86 4.70
N LEU A 57 -34.71 -0.69 5.23
CA LEU A 57 -35.12 -0.31 6.57
C LEU A 57 -36.62 0.02 6.57
N SER A 58 -37.41 -0.71 7.38
CA SER A 58 -38.87 -0.59 7.45
C SER A 58 -39.35 0.06 8.74
N ALA A 59 -38.68 -0.20 9.87
CA ALA A 59 -39.00 0.48 11.13
C ALA A 59 -37.79 0.61 12.06
N VAL A 60 -37.84 1.62 12.94
CA VAL A 60 -36.83 1.88 13.98
C VAL A 60 -37.56 2.18 15.30
N ASN A 61 -37.31 1.38 16.35
CA ASN A 61 -38.01 1.43 17.64
C ASN A 61 -39.54 1.51 17.53
N GLY A 62 -40.11 0.84 16.53
CA GLY A 62 -41.56 0.83 16.27
C GLY A 62 -42.06 1.99 15.41
N VAL A 63 -41.23 2.99 15.09
CA VAL A 63 -41.55 4.06 14.13
C VAL A 63 -41.41 3.49 12.72
N ASN A 64 -42.50 3.48 11.94
CA ASN A 64 -42.45 3.11 10.53
C ASN A 64 -41.70 4.21 9.76
N VAL A 65 -40.62 3.82 9.07
CA VAL A 65 -39.77 4.75 8.31
C VAL A 65 -40.01 4.69 6.80
N GLU A 66 -40.86 3.78 6.31
CA GLU A 66 -41.17 3.65 4.87
C GLU A 66 -42.00 4.82 4.34
N THR A 67 -42.71 5.53 5.23
CA THR A 67 -43.51 6.71 4.89
C THR A 67 -42.75 8.03 5.04
N LEU A 68 -41.50 7.97 5.50
CA LEU A 68 -40.66 9.14 5.78
C LEU A 68 -39.70 9.40 4.63
N ASN A 69 -39.36 10.67 4.40
CA ASN A 69 -38.28 11.00 3.47
C ASN A 69 -36.91 10.68 4.08
N PHE A 70 -35.88 10.56 3.24
CA PHE A 70 -34.54 10.13 3.68
C PHE A 70 -33.95 10.97 4.83
N GLN A 71 -34.16 12.29 4.82
CA GLN A 71 -33.69 13.18 5.89
C GLN A 71 -34.39 12.91 7.22
N GLN A 72 -35.71 12.65 7.19
CA GLN A 72 -36.47 12.26 8.37
C GLN A 72 -36.03 10.89 8.90
N VAL A 73 -35.71 9.93 8.03
CA VAL A 73 -35.18 8.62 8.44
C VAL A 73 -33.83 8.78 9.16
N LEU A 74 -32.93 9.61 8.63
CA LEU A 74 -31.65 9.91 9.29
C LEU A 74 -31.85 10.57 10.66
N ALA A 75 -32.80 11.49 10.79
CA ALA A 75 -33.12 12.10 12.08
C ALA A 75 -33.63 11.09 13.12
N VAL A 76 -34.47 10.12 12.70
CA VAL A 76 -34.94 9.02 13.58
C VAL A 76 -33.78 8.14 14.05
N LEU A 77 -32.85 7.82 13.16
CA LEU A 77 -31.65 7.03 13.51
C LEU A 77 -30.66 7.82 14.36
N ASP A 78 -30.58 9.14 14.16
CA ASP A 78 -29.70 9.98 14.95
C ASP A 78 -30.18 10.16 16.39
N ALA A 79 -31.51 10.23 16.58
CA ALA A 79 -32.16 10.31 17.89
C ALA A 79 -32.02 9.02 18.74
N LEU A 80 -31.51 7.92 18.18
CA LEU A 80 -31.28 6.70 18.94
C LEU A 80 -30.21 6.90 20.03
N PRO A 81 -30.45 6.40 21.26
CA PRO A 81 -29.49 6.52 22.34
C PRO A 81 -28.21 5.71 22.05
N VAL A 82 -27.05 6.34 22.26
CA VAL A 82 -25.74 5.69 22.12
C VAL A 82 -25.49 4.74 23.30
N GLU A 83 -24.81 3.63 23.04
CA GLU A 83 -24.55 2.53 23.99
C GLU A 83 -25.82 1.89 24.60
N ARG A 84 -26.98 2.08 23.97
CA ARG A 84 -28.23 1.40 24.35
C ARG A 84 -28.81 0.59 23.19
N PRO A 85 -29.50 -0.54 23.47
CA PRO A 85 -30.16 -1.32 22.44
C PRO A 85 -31.28 -0.53 21.75
N ALA A 86 -31.28 -0.56 20.42
CA ALA A 86 -32.36 -0.14 19.54
C ALA A 86 -32.87 -1.32 18.73
N VAL A 87 -34.14 -1.32 18.38
CA VAL A 87 -34.77 -2.36 17.58
C VAL A 87 -35.01 -1.82 16.19
N ILE A 88 -34.48 -2.49 15.17
CA ILE A 88 -34.73 -2.17 13.76
C ILE A 88 -35.49 -3.31 13.10
N LEU A 89 -36.33 -2.97 12.12
CA LEU A 89 -37.02 -3.92 11.27
C LEU A 89 -36.50 -3.74 9.84
N LEU A 90 -35.94 -4.81 9.29
CA LEU A 90 -35.42 -4.85 7.92
C LEU A 90 -36.33 -5.71 7.06
N LYS A 91 -36.59 -5.28 5.83
CA LYS A 91 -37.17 -6.10 4.77
C LYS A 91 -36.05 -6.56 3.83
N GLY A 92 -36.18 -7.77 3.30
CA GLY A 92 -35.16 -8.34 2.41
C GLY A 92 -35.02 -7.57 1.10
N PRO A 93 -33.96 -7.79 0.32
CA PRO A 93 -33.76 -7.16 -0.98
C PRO A 93 -34.96 -7.39 -1.92
N LEU A 94 -35.11 -6.54 -2.93
CA LEU A 94 -36.22 -6.65 -3.86
C LEU A 94 -36.16 -8.00 -4.56
N ASN A 95 -37.33 -8.58 -4.82
CA ASN A 95 -37.47 -9.89 -5.46
C ASN A 95 -36.87 -11.07 -4.68
N CYS A 96 -36.50 -10.90 -3.41
CA CYS A 96 -36.02 -12.02 -2.59
C CYS A 96 -36.94 -12.25 -1.39
N ARG A 97 -37.05 -13.51 -0.96
CA ARG A 97 -37.69 -13.95 0.27
C ARG A 97 -36.60 -14.26 1.29
N ILE A 98 -36.72 -13.67 2.48
CA ILE A 98 -35.80 -13.97 3.59
C ILE A 98 -36.49 -14.87 4.62
N GLN A 99 -35.74 -15.84 5.13
CA GLN A 99 -36.15 -16.69 6.24
C GLN A 99 -35.04 -16.73 7.28
N VAL A 100 -35.41 -16.69 8.56
CA VAL A 100 -34.46 -16.83 9.66
C VAL A 100 -34.65 -18.22 10.24
N VAL A 101 -33.60 -19.04 10.16
CA VAL A 101 -33.62 -20.42 10.63
C VAL A 101 -32.69 -20.55 11.82
N THR A 102 -33.23 -21.02 12.94
CA THR A 102 -32.43 -21.43 14.10
C THR A 102 -32.17 -22.93 14.00
N TYR A 103 -30.90 -23.30 14.02
CA TYR A 103 -30.42 -24.68 14.11
C TYR A 103 -29.62 -24.83 15.41
N TYR A 104 -29.40 -26.06 15.86
CA TYR A 104 -28.53 -26.33 17.00
C TYR A 104 -27.18 -26.81 16.46
N ASP A 105 -26.09 -26.25 16.96
CA ASP A 105 -24.75 -26.77 16.63
C ASP A 105 -24.49 -28.10 17.35
N SER A 106 -23.35 -28.73 17.07
CA SER A 106 -22.93 -30.01 17.67
C SER A 106 -22.91 -29.98 19.21
N ASN A 107 -22.84 -28.80 19.81
CA ASN A 107 -22.82 -28.58 21.25
C ASN A 107 -24.21 -28.27 21.82
N GLY A 108 -25.28 -28.42 21.02
CA GLY A 108 -26.65 -28.10 21.43
C GLY A 108 -26.90 -26.60 21.63
N THR A 109 -26.00 -25.72 21.15
CA THR A 109 -26.19 -24.28 21.25
C THR A 109 -27.05 -23.79 20.09
N PRO A 110 -28.14 -23.05 20.33
CA PRO A 110 -28.96 -22.51 19.24
C PRO A 110 -28.15 -21.45 18.46
N ARG A 111 -27.99 -21.69 17.17
CA ARG A 111 -27.40 -20.79 16.18
C ARG A 111 -28.47 -20.33 15.21
N THR A 112 -28.54 -19.03 14.96
CA THR A 112 -29.50 -18.47 14.02
C THR A 112 -28.76 -18.02 12.77
N ARG A 113 -29.25 -18.42 11.59
CA ARG A 113 -28.75 -17.96 10.30
C ARG A 113 -29.88 -17.46 9.42
N ARG A 114 -29.56 -16.52 8.54
CA ARG A 114 -30.45 -16.03 7.50
C ARG A 114 -30.32 -16.89 6.24
N ILE A 115 -31.45 -17.21 5.63
CA ILE A 115 -31.57 -17.78 4.28
C ILE A 115 -32.24 -16.71 3.40
N THR A 116 -31.67 -16.43 2.23
CA THR A 116 -32.23 -15.48 1.26
C THR A 116 -32.43 -16.20 -0.07
N GLU A 117 -33.68 -16.34 -0.50
CA GLU A 117 -34.06 -17.06 -1.72
C GLU A 117 -34.64 -16.07 -2.75
N PRO A 118 -34.26 -16.13 -4.03
CA PRO A 118 -34.92 -15.34 -5.07
C PRO A 118 -36.37 -15.80 -5.27
N LEU A 119 -37.29 -14.85 -5.42
CA LEU A 119 -38.67 -15.11 -5.83
C LEU A 119 -38.68 -15.36 -7.34
N THR A 120 -39.00 -16.58 -7.76
CA THR A 120 -39.20 -16.92 -9.18
C THR A 120 -40.44 -16.20 -9.71
N LEU A 121 -40.23 -15.17 -10.54
CA LEU A 121 -41.31 -14.51 -11.27
C LEU A 121 -41.67 -15.38 -12.50
N THR A 122 -42.88 -15.93 -12.51
CA THR A 122 -43.50 -16.43 -13.76
C THR A 122 -43.73 -15.26 -14.71
N ALA A 123 -43.35 -15.45 -15.96
CA ALA A 123 -43.32 -14.40 -16.99
C ALA A 123 -44.70 -13.75 -17.24
N ALA A 124 -44.75 -12.41 -17.24
CA ALA A 124 -45.57 -11.62 -18.17
C ALA A 124 -45.21 -10.11 -18.17
N GLN A 125 -44.88 -9.63 -19.36
CA GLN A 125 -45.25 -8.33 -19.95
C GLN A 125 -44.95 -7.05 -19.16
N ASN A 126 -43.78 -6.45 -19.46
CA ASN A 126 -43.62 -5.07 -19.98
C ASN A 126 -42.22 -4.51 -19.68
N GLY A 127 -41.32 -4.58 -20.67
CA GLY A 127 -40.46 -3.47 -21.09
C GLY A 127 -39.46 -2.75 -20.15
N HIS A 128 -39.26 -3.13 -18.89
CA HIS A 128 -38.25 -2.49 -18.01
C HIS A 128 -37.31 -3.50 -17.32
N PRO A 129 -36.01 -3.14 -17.12
CA PRO A 129 -35.03 -4.05 -16.53
C PRO A 129 -35.38 -4.32 -15.06
N ILE A 130 -35.66 -5.58 -14.74
CA ILE A 130 -35.91 -6.05 -13.38
C ILE A 130 -34.56 -6.17 -12.65
N ALA A 131 -34.40 -5.49 -11.52
CA ALA A 131 -33.23 -5.63 -10.66
C ALA A 131 -33.13 -7.09 -10.15
N SER A 132 -32.05 -7.77 -10.53
CA SER A 132 -31.76 -9.15 -10.14
C SER A 132 -31.41 -9.23 -8.65
N CYS A 133 -31.96 -10.23 -7.94
CA CYS A 133 -31.51 -10.59 -6.59
C CYS A 133 -29.99 -10.77 -6.57
N PRO A 134 -29.27 -10.25 -5.55
CA PRO A 134 -27.90 -10.66 -5.29
C PRO A 134 -27.93 -12.08 -4.72
N VAL A 135 -27.95 -13.09 -5.60
CA VAL A 135 -27.80 -14.49 -5.19
C VAL A 135 -26.30 -14.77 -5.06
N VAL A 136 -25.87 -15.11 -3.85
CA VAL A 136 -24.61 -15.85 -3.66
C VAL A 136 -24.93 -17.29 -4.08
N GLU A 137 -24.70 -17.61 -5.35
CA GLU A 137 -24.74 -19.00 -5.80
C GLU A 137 -23.54 -19.74 -5.18
N GLN A 138 -23.79 -20.50 -4.13
CA GLN A 138 -23.07 -21.75 -3.93
C GLN A 138 -23.66 -22.73 -4.93
N ASN A 139 -22.95 -23.02 -6.01
CA ASN A 139 -23.01 -24.35 -6.61
C ASN A 139 -21.73 -24.62 -7.39
N GLY A 140 -21.12 -25.75 -7.04
CA GLY A 140 -20.14 -26.40 -7.90
C GLY A 140 -20.84 -26.88 -9.16
N GLU A 141 -20.12 -26.82 -10.27
CA GLU A 141 -20.38 -27.68 -11.41
C GLU A 141 -19.07 -28.17 -12.01
N HIS A 142 -19.09 -29.48 -12.24
CA HIS A 142 -18.34 -30.29 -13.20
C HIS A 142 -17.14 -29.64 -13.90
N ARG A 143 -15.96 -30.09 -13.48
CA ARG A 143 -14.80 -30.21 -14.36
C ARG A 143 -14.38 -31.67 -14.41
N ASN A 144 -14.15 -32.16 -15.62
CA ASN A 144 -13.49 -33.43 -15.90
C ASN A 144 -12.19 -33.51 -15.07
N GLY A 145 -12.19 -34.40 -14.07
CA GLY A 145 -11.09 -34.64 -13.17
C GLY A 145 -11.15 -36.10 -12.73
N VAL A 146 -9.98 -36.73 -12.69
CA VAL A 146 -9.71 -38.13 -12.35
C VAL A 146 -10.63 -38.66 -11.24
N GLU A 147 -11.36 -39.75 -11.51
CA GLU A 147 -12.26 -40.40 -10.56
C GLU A 147 -11.47 -40.93 -9.36
N VAL A 148 -11.62 -40.25 -8.22
CA VAL A 148 -11.28 -40.77 -6.90
C VAL A 148 -12.47 -41.60 -6.43
N SER A 149 -12.27 -42.88 -6.13
CA SER A 149 -13.39 -43.78 -5.82
C SER A 149 -14.11 -43.33 -4.54
N ALA A 150 -15.42 -43.58 -4.46
CA ALA A 150 -16.23 -43.27 -3.27
C ALA A 150 -15.64 -43.91 -1.99
N GLU A 151 -14.92 -45.02 -2.13
CA GLU A 151 -14.20 -45.69 -1.04
C GLU A 151 -13.00 -44.90 -0.54
N GLN A 152 -12.26 -44.21 -1.42
CA GLN A 152 -11.15 -43.33 -1.04
C GLN A 152 -11.65 -42.09 -0.29
N LEU A 153 -12.78 -41.52 -0.72
CA LEU A 153 -13.41 -40.39 -0.04
C LEU A 153 -13.98 -40.80 1.33
N ALA A 154 -14.59 -41.98 1.41
CA ALA A 154 -15.10 -42.52 2.67
C ALA A 154 -13.97 -42.86 3.64
N LYS A 155 -12.82 -43.38 3.16
CA LYS A 155 -11.63 -43.61 3.97
C LYS A 155 -11.06 -42.30 4.50
N PHE A 156 -10.94 -41.28 3.65
CA PHE A 156 -10.48 -39.95 4.07
C PHE A 156 -11.38 -39.34 5.15
N ASN A 157 -12.70 -39.43 4.99
CA ASN A 157 -13.64 -38.91 5.98
C ASN A 157 -13.59 -39.69 7.31
N ARG A 158 -13.34 -41.01 7.29
CA ARG A 158 -13.14 -41.80 8.52
C ARG A 158 -11.85 -41.41 9.24
N ASP A 159 -10.74 -41.28 8.53
CA ASP A 159 -9.46 -40.83 9.11
C ASP A 159 -9.59 -39.41 9.71
N LEU A 160 -10.37 -38.54 9.07
CA LEU A 160 -10.59 -37.17 9.52
C LEU A 160 -11.45 -37.13 10.80
N GLN A 161 -12.47 -37.99 10.90
CA GLN A 161 -13.28 -38.13 12.12
C GLN A 161 -12.49 -38.78 13.27
N GLU A 162 -11.63 -39.75 12.98
CA GLU A 162 -10.75 -40.36 14.01
C GLU A 162 -9.74 -39.34 14.55
N ARG A 163 -9.20 -38.47 13.68
CA ARG A 163 -8.33 -37.36 14.08
C ARG A 163 -9.06 -36.32 14.92
N LEU A 164 -10.31 -35.99 14.58
CA LEU A 164 -11.14 -35.07 15.37
C LEU A 164 -11.46 -35.64 16.76
N GLY A 165 -11.81 -36.92 16.86
CA GLY A 165 -12.05 -37.57 18.15
C GLY A 165 -10.83 -37.56 19.08
N LYS A 166 -9.62 -37.77 18.54
CA LYS A 166 -8.36 -37.67 19.31
C LYS A 166 -8.08 -36.25 19.82
N ILE A 167 -8.48 -35.24 19.04
CA ILE A 167 -8.37 -33.83 19.45
C ILE A 167 -9.36 -33.51 20.58
N GLU A 168 -10.59 -34.03 20.51
CA GLU A 168 -11.60 -33.87 21.57
C GLU A 168 -11.19 -34.55 22.88
N GLU A 169 -10.63 -35.77 22.84
CA GLU A 169 -10.09 -36.44 24.02
C GLU A 169 -8.93 -35.65 24.65
N MET A 170 -8.04 -35.08 23.83
CA MET A 170 -6.92 -34.27 24.29
C MET A 170 -7.40 -32.97 24.96
N MET A 171 -8.40 -32.29 24.38
CA MET A 171 -9.01 -31.10 24.98
C MET A 171 -9.68 -31.42 26.33
N GLN A 172 -10.34 -32.56 26.44
CA GLN A 172 -10.96 -33.00 27.69
C GLN A 172 -9.90 -33.33 28.76
N GLY A 173 -8.75 -33.90 28.36
CA GLY A 173 -7.60 -34.11 29.24
C GLY A 173 -7.02 -32.80 29.80
N LEU A 174 -6.89 -31.77 28.95
CA LEU A 174 -6.40 -30.45 29.35
C LEU A 174 -7.37 -29.72 30.31
N LEU A 175 -8.68 -29.84 30.09
CA LEU A 175 -9.68 -29.30 31.00
C LEU A 175 -9.63 -29.96 32.38
N ASN A 176 -9.37 -31.27 32.44
CA ASN A 176 -9.24 -32.01 33.70
C ASN A 176 -7.94 -31.66 34.46
N LEU A 177 -6.85 -31.39 33.74
CA LEU A 177 -5.58 -30.91 34.33
C LEU A 177 -5.72 -29.49 34.90
N ASN A 178 -6.41 -28.60 34.18
CA ASN A 178 -6.65 -27.23 34.62
C ASN A 178 -7.59 -27.17 35.85
N ALA A 179 -8.55 -28.11 35.94
CA ALA A 179 -9.38 -28.29 37.12
C ALA A 179 -8.59 -28.83 38.34
N SER A 180 -7.57 -29.66 38.13
CA SER A 180 -6.68 -30.13 39.20
C SER A 180 -5.72 -29.03 39.68
N ALA A 181 -5.14 -28.24 38.78
CA ALA A 181 -4.25 -27.12 39.11
C ALA A 181 -4.95 -26.03 39.94
N LYS A 182 -6.24 -25.76 39.66
CA LYS A 182 -7.06 -24.85 40.47
C LYS A 182 -7.38 -25.38 41.88
N LYS A 183 -7.34 -26.69 42.10
CA LYS A 183 -7.54 -27.29 43.44
C LYS A 183 -6.28 -27.21 44.31
N GLU A 184 -5.09 -27.20 43.73
CA GLU A 184 -3.83 -27.08 44.47
C GLU A 184 -3.48 -25.62 44.82
N HIS A 185 -3.86 -24.64 43.98
CA HIS A 185 -3.61 -23.22 44.26
C HIS A 185 -4.58 -22.57 45.28
N GLY A 186 -5.66 -23.26 45.68
CA GLY A 186 -6.63 -22.76 46.65
C GLY A 186 -6.25 -22.98 48.13
N LYS A 187 -5.00 -23.37 48.44
CA LYS A 187 -4.61 -23.79 49.80
C LYS A 187 -3.46 -23.04 50.45
N VAL A 188 -2.96 -21.94 49.87
CA VAL A 188 -1.92 -21.12 50.51
C VAL A 188 -2.20 -19.64 50.24
N MET A 189 -2.85 -18.98 51.20
CA MET A 189 -2.50 -17.66 51.76
C MET A 189 -3.73 -17.11 52.51
N ASP A 190 -3.75 -17.34 53.81
CA ASP A 190 -4.42 -16.47 54.78
C ASP A 190 -3.33 -15.68 55.52
N ASP A 191 -3.73 -14.47 55.96
CA ASP A 191 -3.06 -13.52 56.86
C ASP A 191 -1.89 -12.68 56.31
N ASP A 192 -2.21 -11.46 55.85
CA ASP A 192 -1.71 -10.24 56.50
C ASP A 192 -2.45 -8.98 56.03
N VAL A 193 -2.95 -8.23 57.01
CA VAL A 193 -3.75 -7.01 56.87
C VAL A 193 -2.83 -5.80 56.74
N PHE A 194 -3.00 -4.99 55.68
CA PHE A 194 -2.53 -3.60 55.66
C PHE A 194 -3.58 -2.70 54.99
N GLU A 195 -4.19 -1.82 55.79
CA GLU A 195 -5.14 -0.80 55.35
C GLU A 195 -4.43 0.31 54.53
N ALA A 196 -5.02 0.67 53.39
CA ALA A 196 -4.70 1.89 52.63
C ALA A 196 -5.96 2.79 52.52
N PRO A 197 -5.83 4.13 52.49
CA PRO A 197 -6.94 5.04 52.73
C PRO A 197 -7.88 5.18 51.52
N ARG A 198 -9.18 5.38 51.80
CA ARG A 198 -10.26 5.59 50.83
C ARG A 198 -10.09 6.89 50.02
N PRO A 199 -10.41 6.89 48.71
CA PRO A 199 -10.49 8.12 47.92
C PRO A 199 -11.84 8.85 48.11
N SER A 200 -11.79 10.18 48.10
CA SER A 200 -12.96 11.09 48.18
C SER A 200 -13.55 11.41 46.79
N PRO A 201 -14.83 11.84 46.67
CA PRO A 201 -15.48 12.17 45.40
C PRO A 201 -15.18 13.60 44.88
N PRO A 202 -15.59 13.95 43.63
CA PRO A 202 -14.85 14.84 42.75
C PRO A 202 -15.23 16.34 42.86
N SER A 203 -14.30 17.22 42.49
CA SER A 203 -14.58 18.63 42.21
C SER A 203 -14.65 18.87 40.69
N SER A 204 -15.78 19.40 40.26
CA SER A 204 -16.05 19.91 38.91
C SER A 204 -15.48 21.32 38.77
N PHE A 205 -14.64 21.60 37.76
CA PHE A 205 -14.53 22.90 37.06
C PHE A 205 -13.50 22.78 35.93
N GLY A 206 -13.91 23.05 34.69
CA GLY A 206 -12.96 23.08 33.55
C GLY A 206 -13.53 22.85 32.14
N GLY A 207 -14.85 22.87 31.94
CA GLY A 207 -15.48 22.62 30.63
C GLY A 207 -15.68 23.85 29.72
N ASP A 208 -15.38 25.06 30.19
CA ASP A 208 -15.79 26.30 29.49
C ASP A 208 -14.70 26.95 28.62
N ARG A 209 -13.42 26.58 28.78
CA ARG A 209 -12.33 27.13 27.97
C ARG A 209 -12.19 26.49 26.59
N GLU A 210 -12.47 25.19 26.46
CA GLU A 210 -12.39 24.50 25.16
C GLU A 210 -13.56 24.87 24.23
N ARG A 211 -14.77 25.11 24.78
CA ARG A 211 -15.92 25.53 23.97
C ARG A 211 -15.77 26.95 23.38
N GLN A 212 -15.12 27.86 24.10
CA GLN A 212 -14.86 29.22 23.59
C GLN A 212 -13.81 29.25 22.48
N VAL A 213 -12.79 28.39 22.52
CA VAL A 213 -11.77 28.30 21.47
C VAL A 213 -12.32 27.65 20.19
N GLN A 214 -13.16 26.62 20.30
CA GLN A 214 -13.84 26.01 19.15
C GLN A 214 -14.82 26.98 18.46
N GLN A 215 -15.56 27.80 19.23
CA GLN A 215 -16.50 28.76 18.67
C GLN A 215 -15.83 29.94 17.95
N GLN A 216 -14.64 30.37 18.41
CA GLN A 216 -13.87 31.43 17.74
C GLN A 216 -13.23 30.96 16.41
N LEU A 217 -12.85 29.69 16.30
CA LEU A 217 -12.32 29.12 15.05
C LEU A 217 -13.40 28.98 13.97
N HIS A 218 -14.62 28.55 14.34
CA HIS A 218 -15.74 28.44 13.39
C HIS A 218 -16.29 29.79 12.90
N ALA A 219 -16.11 30.88 13.66
CA ALA A 219 -16.48 32.23 13.23
C ALA A 219 -15.48 32.83 12.23
N ARG A 220 -14.22 32.36 12.23
CA ARG A 220 -13.15 32.84 11.35
C ARG A 220 -13.20 32.20 9.96
N ASP A 221 -13.57 30.92 9.88
CA ASP A 221 -13.74 30.20 8.60
C ASP A 221 -14.98 30.66 7.80
N ARG A 222 -16.05 31.10 8.47
CA ARG A 222 -17.21 31.69 7.77
C ARG A 222 -16.91 33.04 7.11
N ARG A 223 -15.99 33.84 7.67
CA ARG A 223 -15.56 35.13 7.08
C ARG A 223 -14.59 34.97 5.90
N LEU A 224 -13.82 33.88 5.86
CA LEU A 224 -12.98 33.54 4.70
C LEU A 224 -13.79 32.96 3.54
N SER A 225 -14.89 32.25 3.85
CA SER A 225 -15.75 31.64 2.82
C SER A 225 -16.66 32.65 2.11
N SER A 226 -17.01 33.78 2.75
CA SER A 226 -17.79 34.85 2.09
C SER A 226 -16.94 35.82 1.28
N ALA A 227 -15.60 35.82 1.44
CA ALA A 227 -14.68 36.69 0.70
C ALA A 227 -14.20 36.09 -0.63
N ILE A 228 -14.60 34.84 -0.95
CA ILE A 228 -14.19 34.12 -2.17
C ILE A 228 -15.33 34.06 -3.22
N LEU A 229 -16.54 34.54 -2.89
CA LEU A 229 -17.70 34.47 -3.78
C LEU A 229 -18.17 35.82 -4.37
N ASP A 230 -17.57 36.95 -3.99
CA ASP A 230 -17.88 38.26 -4.59
C ASP A 230 -16.62 38.92 -5.15
N GLY A 231 -16.49 38.96 -6.49
CA GLY A 231 -15.40 39.69 -7.15
C GLY A 231 -15.17 39.34 -8.62
N GLY A 232 -16.18 39.53 -9.46
CA GLY A 232 -16.03 39.49 -10.93
C GLY A 232 -15.62 40.84 -11.54
N PHE A 233 -14.58 40.80 -12.38
CA PHE A 233 -14.21 41.67 -13.52
C PHE A 233 -14.13 43.22 -13.38
N SER A 234 -12.93 43.77 -13.66
CA SER A 234 -12.67 44.80 -14.70
C SER A 234 -11.18 45.22 -14.71
N GLY A 235 -10.59 45.40 -15.89
CA GLY A 235 -9.15 45.69 -16.07
C GLY A 235 -8.78 47.17 -16.17
N ASN A 236 -7.49 47.49 -16.01
CA ASN A 236 -6.70 48.29 -16.97
C ASN A 236 -5.24 48.52 -16.50
N ALA A 237 -4.38 48.68 -17.49
CA ALA A 237 -2.93 48.86 -17.41
C ALA A 237 -2.46 50.24 -16.90
N ARG A 238 -1.24 50.30 -16.33
CA ARG A 238 -0.08 51.13 -16.73
C ARG A 238 0.81 51.59 -15.55
N THR A 239 2.13 51.56 -15.81
CA THR A 239 3.23 52.41 -15.25
C THR A 239 3.59 52.26 -13.75
N ALA A 240 4.82 52.42 -13.26
CA ALA A 240 6.11 52.87 -13.81
C ALA A 240 7.26 52.40 -12.89
N ALA A 241 8.46 52.40 -13.46
CA ALA A 241 9.75 52.18 -12.82
C ALA A 241 10.07 53.14 -11.65
N ARG A 242 10.93 52.69 -10.72
CA ARG A 242 12.02 53.55 -10.22
C ARG A 242 13.20 52.75 -9.64
N ARG A 243 14.36 53.09 -10.20
CA ARG A 243 15.73 52.74 -9.81
C ARG A 243 16.06 53.15 -8.37
N ARG A 244 17.04 52.46 -7.75
CA ARG A 244 18.27 53.08 -7.21
C ARG A 244 19.39 52.03 -7.07
N SER A 245 20.50 52.32 -7.73
CA SER A 245 21.81 51.68 -7.61
C SER A 245 22.71 52.52 -6.70
N PHE A 246 23.67 51.88 -6.03
CA PHE A 246 25.01 52.39 -5.68
C PHE A 246 25.88 51.11 -5.53
N MET A 247 26.85 50.81 -6.42
CA MET A 247 28.27 51.27 -6.47
C MET A 247 29.00 51.01 -5.13
N THR A 248 30.18 50.39 -5.02
CA THR A 248 31.33 50.15 -5.92
C THR A 248 32.36 49.24 -5.20
N ALA A 249 33.20 48.51 -5.94
CA ALA A 249 34.43 47.81 -5.48
C ALA A 249 35.59 48.81 -5.17
N PRO A 250 36.80 48.41 -4.68
CA PRO A 250 37.82 47.79 -5.55
C PRO A 250 38.91 46.86 -4.92
N ASN A 251 39.53 46.09 -5.82
CA ASN A 251 40.85 45.41 -5.90
C ASN A 251 41.93 45.48 -4.79
N GLY A 252 42.69 44.38 -4.68
CA GLY A 252 44.07 44.30 -4.16
C GLY A 252 44.85 43.10 -4.74
N ILE A 253 46.08 43.36 -5.21
CA ILE A 253 47.04 42.50 -5.96
C ILE A 253 48.19 42.06 -5.03
N LEU A 254 48.81 40.87 -5.27
CA LEU A 254 50.27 40.52 -5.23
C LEU A 254 50.42 38.96 -5.22
N SER A 255 50.93 38.29 -6.27
CA SER A 255 52.34 37.90 -6.54
C SER A 255 52.97 37.11 -5.37
N SER A 256 53.69 35.98 -5.44
CA SER A 256 54.35 35.12 -6.45
C SER A 256 55.29 34.19 -5.67
N HIS A 257 55.49 32.90 -6.02
CA HIS A 257 56.82 32.23 -6.11
C HIS A 257 56.69 30.76 -6.56
N ALA A 258 57.63 30.37 -7.40
CA ALA A 258 57.69 29.20 -8.28
C ALA A 258 58.53 28.05 -7.65
N ILE A 259 58.17 26.77 -7.90
CA ILE A 259 58.88 25.72 -8.73
C ILE A 259 60.19 25.18 -8.08
N PRO A 260 60.58 23.86 -8.19
CA PRO A 260 60.40 23.00 -9.36
C PRO A 260 59.99 21.53 -9.19
N SER A 261 59.46 21.02 -10.32
CA SER A 261 59.44 19.65 -10.80
C SER A 261 60.80 19.20 -11.35
N LYS A 262 61.04 17.89 -11.39
CA LYS A 262 61.95 17.25 -12.35
C LYS A 262 61.30 15.99 -12.94
N THR A 263 61.25 15.98 -14.26
CA THR A 263 60.96 14.87 -15.17
C THR A 263 62.25 14.12 -15.51
N GLY A 264 62.11 12.86 -15.95
CA GLY A 264 63.16 12.07 -16.57
C GLY A 264 62.54 10.84 -17.25
N ASP A 265 62.73 10.77 -18.56
CA ASP A 265 62.09 9.91 -19.56
C ASP A 265 63.00 8.72 -19.97
N LEU A 266 62.48 7.83 -20.83
CA LEU A 266 63.16 6.90 -21.78
C LEU A 266 63.03 5.36 -21.59
N SER A 267 62.12 4.79 -22.41
CA SER A 267 62.27 3.78 -23.49
C SER A 267 62.85 2.36 -23.30
N GLU A 268 62.04 1.39 -23.80
CA GLU A 268 62.31 0.16 -24.61
C GLU A 268 63.13 -1.04 -24.06
N GLU A 269 62.50 -2.23 -24.00
CA GLU A 269 62.71 -3.40 -24.89
C GLU A 269 62.09 -4.71 -24.32
N ARG A 270 61.65 -5.60 -25.23
CA ARG A 270 61.14 -6.98 -25.06
C ARG A 270 62.33 -7.98 -25.34
N PRO A 271 62.24 -9.34 -25.29
CA PRO A 271 61.33 -10.31 -24.62
C PRO A 271 62.01 -11.67 -24.14
N VAL A 272 61.19 -12.61 -23.59
CA VAL A 272 61.23 -14.11 -23.76
C VAL A 272 62.33 -14.97 -23.04
N LYS A 273 61.97 -15.97 -22.19
CA LYS A 273 61.77 -17.43 -22.49
C LYS A 273 61.83 -18.41 -21.28
N ASP A 274 60.93 -19.41 -21.34
CA ASP A 274 60.97 -20.83 -20.95
C ASP A 274 61.38 -21.35 -19.54
N GLY A 275 60.60 -22.32 -19.05
CA GLY A 275 61.03 -23.26 -17.99
C GLY A 275 59.93 -24.12 -17.36
N SER A 276 59.55 -25.19 -18.06
CA SER A 276 58.62 -26.27 -17.68
C SER A 276 58.64 -26.78 -16.23
N MET A 277 57.48 -27.23 -15.73
CA MET A 277 57.37 -28.44 -14.90
C MET A 277 56.07 -29.21 -15.23
N VAL A 278 56.22 -30.53 -15.33
CA VAL A 278 55.21 -31.52 -15.72
C VAL A 278 54.90 -32.42 -14.52
N ASN A 279 53.59 -32.69 -14.32
CA ASN A 279 52.95 -33.85 -13.64
C ASN A 279 53.18 -34.06 -12.12
N SER A 280 52.21 -34.46 -11.30
CA SER A 280 50.99 -35.26 -11.52
C SER A 280 50.02 -35.18 -10.32
N GLN A 281 48.70 -35.19 -10.63
CA GLN A 281 47.58 -35.88 -9.93
C GLN A 281 47.18 -35.45 -8.48
N HIS A 282 45.92 -35.31 -8.05
CA HIS A 282 44.58 -35.55 -8.62
C HIS A 282 43.50 -34.82 -7.77
N THR A 283 42.55 -34.16 -8.45
CA THR A 283 41.09 -33.96 -8.13
C THR A 283 40.62 -33.28 -6.83
N ARG A 284 40.10 -32.04 -6.97
CA ARG A 284 38.79 -31.59 -6.45
C ARG A 284 38.21 -30.48 -7.37
N LEU A 285 36.97 -30.67 -7.79
CA LEU A 285 36.24 -29.87 -8.79
C LEU A 285 35.66 -28.59 -8.16
N GLY A 286 36.05 -27.43 -8.68
CA GLY A 286 35.42 -26.13 -8.47
C GLY A 286 34.83 -25.60 -9.80
N PRO A 287 33.81 -24.73 -9.76
CA PRO A 287 33.05 -24.33 -10.95
C PRO A 287 33.85 -23.38 -11.84
N ARG A 288 33.92 -23.72 -13.14
CA ARG A 288 34.64 -23.00 -14.19
C ARG A 288 33.91 -21.72 -14.59
N SER A 289 34.69 -20.65 -14.68
CA SER A 289 34.45 -19.45 -15.48
C SER A 289 34.31 -19.79 -16.97
N SER A 290 33.33 -19.19 -17.64
CA SER A 290 33.24 -19.15 -19.11
C SER A 290 33.33 -17.70 -19.59
N ALA A 291 34.54 -17.26 -19.93
CA ALA A 291 34.76 -16.21 -20.90
C ALA A 291 35.14 -16.91 -22.22
N ALA A 292 34.23 -16.86 -23.19
CA ALA A 292 34.45 -17.01 -24.63
C ALA A 292 33.11 -17.39 -25.30
N LEU A 293 32.27 -16.39 -25.59
CA LEU A 293 31.36 -16.38 -26.73
C LEU A 293 31.07 -14.90 -27.05
N ASP A 294 32.06 -14.24 -27.65
CA ASP A 294 31.81 -13.08 -28.48
C ASP A 294 31.09 -13.58 -29.73
N ALA A 295 29.78 -13.42 -29.74
CA ALA A 295 28.97 -13.45 -30.94
C ALA A 295 28.08 -12.21 -30.90
N GLU A 296 28.31 -11.32 -31.86
CA GLU A 296 27.51 -10.13 -32.14
C GLU A 296 26.02 -10.50 -32.20
N ALA A 297 25.32 -10.28 -31.10
CA ALA A 297 23.87 -10.41 -31.06
C ALA A 297 23.26 -9.12 -31.61
N HIS A 298 23.23 -8.99 -32.94
CA HIS A 298 22.29 -8.10 -33.61
C HIS A 298 20.87 -8.56 -33.27
N HIS A 299 20.31 -8.03 -32.19
CA HIS A 299 18.95 -8.34 -31.80
C HIS A 299 17.98 -7.44 -32.55
N HIS A 300 17.47 -8.01 -33.65
CA HIS A 300 16.15 -7.72 -34.17
C HIS A 300 15.15 -7.63 -33.01
N LEU A 301 14.37 -6.53 -33.00
CA LEU A 301 13.04 -6.49 -32.39
C LEU A 301 12.39 -7.85 -32.62
N SER A 302 12.13 -8.62 -31.55
CA SER A 302 11.31 -9.82 -31.67
C SER A 302 10.03 -9.39 -32.39
N PRO A 303 9.61 -10.08 -33.47
CA PRO A 303 8.46 -9.65 -34.23
C PRO A 303 7.29 -9.55 -33.26
N GLN A 304 6.75 -8.33 -33.13
CA GLN A 304 5.50 -8.10 -32.45
C GLN A 304 4.51 -9.16 -32.96
N PRO A 305 3.76 -9.85 -32.08
CA PRO A 305 2.73 -10.77 -32.56
C PRO A 305 1.87 -9.99 -33.56
N SER A 306 1.67 -10.55 -34.75
CA SER A 306 0.94 -9.87 -35.80
C SER A 306 -0.41 -9.37 -35.25
N PRO A 307 -0.89 -8.17 -35.65
CA PRO A 307 -2.08 -7.54 -35.08
C PRO A 307 -3.35 -8.42 -35.08
N SER A 308 -3.35 -9.51 -35.85
CA SER A 308 -4.42 -10.50 -35.96
C SER A 308 -4.62 -11.40 -34.73
N HIS A 309 -3.66 -11.51 -33.80
CA HIS A 309 -3.77 -12.41 -32.64
C HIS A 309 -4.16 -11.74 -31.31
N ILE A 310 -4.13 -10.41 -31.23
CA ILE A 310 -4.54 -9.68 -30.02
C ILE A 310 -6.06 -9.50 -30.05
N LYS A 311 -6.76 -10.02 -29.03
CA LYS A 311 -8.22 -9.88 -28.93
C LYS A 311 -8.61 -8.41 -28.94
N LYS A 312 -9.69 -8.07 -29.65
CA LYS A 312 -10.21 -6.68 -29.73
C LYS A 312 -10.60 -6.14 -28.35
N TYR A 313 -11.13 -7.02 -27.50
CA TYR A 313 -11.53 -6.73 -26.13
C TYR A 313 -11.40 -7.99 -25.26
N ILE A 314 -11.29 -7.80 -23.95
CA ILE A 314 -11.33 -8.86 -22.94
C ILE A 314 -12.50 -8.59 -22.01
N LYS A 315 -13.31 -9.62 -21.71
CA LYS A 315 -14.38 -9.52 -20.71
C LYS A 315 -13.83 -9.94 -19.35
N LEU A 316 -14.02 -9.12 -18.34
CA LEU A 316 -13.69 -9.39 -16.95
C LEU A 316 -15.00 -9.57 -16.18
N LYS A 317 -15.07 -10.54 -15.28
CA LYS A 317 -16.24 -10.80 -14.43
C LYS A 317 -15.83 -10.71 -12.97
N ASN A 318 -16.55 -9.90 -12.19
CA ASN A 318 -16.50 -9.98 -10.74
C ASN A 318 -17.35 -11.17 -10.30
N LEU A 319 -16.73 -12.15 -9.62
CA LEU A 319 -17.42 -13.36 -9.19
C LEU A 319 -18.34 -13.15 -7.98
N LEU A 320 -18.17 -12.05 -7.24
CA LEU A 320 -18.97 -11.76 -6.05
C LEU A 320 -20.34 -11.18 -6.39
N ASP A 321 -20.40 -10.25 -7.35
CA ASP A 321 -21.64 -9.56 -7.73
C ASP A 321 -22.07 -9.79 -9.18
N GLY A 322 -21.35 -10.65 -9.91
CA GLY A 322 -21.64 -11.01 -11.29
C GLY A 322 -21.38 -9.90 -12.32
N LYS A 323 -20.97 -8.68 -11.90
CA LYS A 323 -20.75 -7.56 -12.82
C LYS A 323 -19.68 -7.89 -13.84
N THR A 324 -19.91 -7.45 -15.08
CA THR A 324 -18.96 -7.64 -16.17
C THR A 324 -18.39 -6.30 -16.63
N PHE A 325 -17.10 -6.32 -16.96
CA PHE A 325 -16.35 -5.17 -17.48
C PHE A 325 -15.70 -5.57 -18.80
N VAL A 326 -15.49 -4.60 -19.68
CA VAL A 326 -14.85 -4.81 -20.98
C VAL A 326 -13.56 -4.01 -21.02
N ASP A 327 -12.43 -4.70 -21.12
CA ASP A 327 -11.11 -4.12 -21.28
C ASP A 327 -10.78 -4.00 -22.78
N THR A 328 -10.58 -2.76 -23.24
CA THR A 328 -10.02 -2.43 -24.54
C THR A 328 -8.62 -1.81 -24.44
N LEU A 329 -8.21 -1.38 -23.24
CA LEU A 329 -6.98 -0.64 -22.98
C LEU A 329 -5.73 -1.54 -23.10
N HIS A 330 -5.85 -2.84 -22.84
CA HIS A 330 -4.72 -3.78 -23.00
C HIS A 330 -4.08 -3.75 -24.40
N ARG A 331 -4.80 -3.28 -25.43
CA ARG A 331 -4.30 -3.13 -26.80
C ARG A 331 -3.31 -1.99 -26.98
N SER A 332 -3.27 -1.02 -26.06
CA SER A 332 -2.28 0.06 -26.08
C SER A 332 -0.98 -0.33 -25.38
N THR A 333 -0.82 -1.59 -24.97
CA THR A 333 0.38 -2.06 -24.27
C THR A 333 1.55 -2.16 -25.25
N ALA A 334 2.58 -1.34 -25.05
CA ALA A 334 3.84 -1.42 -25.81
C ALA A 334 4.85 -2.42 -25.20
N GLN A 335 4.64 -2.84 -23.94
CA GLN A 335 5.60 -3.63 -23.18
C GLN A 335 5.18 -5.10 -23.04
N SER A 336 6.12 -6.02 -23.26
CA SER A 336 5.90 -7.45 -22.99
C SER A 336 5.78 -7.71 -21.49
N VAL A 337 4.76 -8.48 -21.09
CA VAL A 337 4.50 -8.86 -19.69
C VAL A 337 5.30 -10.08 -19.23
N GLY A 338 6.21 -10.61 -20.06
CA GLY A 338 7.07 -11.75 -19.73
C GLY A 338 6.36 -13.11 -19.68
N CYS A 339 5.04 -13.15 -19.83
CA CYS A 339 4.27 -14.38 -20.05
C CYS A 339 4.35 -14.83 -21.52
N THR A 340 4.29 -16.13 -21.75
CA THR A 340 4.16 -16.72 -23.09
C THR A 340 2.85 -17.49 -23.20
N ALA A 341 2.49 -17.94 -24.42
CA ALA A 341 1.28 -18.72 -24.64
C ALA A 341 1.16 -19.97 -23.75
N ASN A 342 2.31 -20.55 -23.37
CA ASN A 342 2.37 -21.81 -22.62
C ASN A 342 2.89 -21.62 -21.18
N ARG A 343 3.24 -20.39 -20.77
CA ARG A 343 3.83 -20.14 -19.46
C ARG A 343 3.39 -18.79 -18.90
N CYS A 344 2.73 -18.84 -17.76
CA CYS A 344 2.44 -17.66 -16.95
C CYS A 344 3.60 -17.40 -15.98
N THR A 345 4.07 -16.15 -15.92
CA THR A 345 5.15 -15.72 -15.01
C THR A 345 4.70 -14.65 -14.03
N ALA A 346 3.38 -14.45 -13.90
CA ALA A 346 2.78 -13.36 -13.13
C ALA A 346 3.12 -13.35 -11.62
N SER A 347 3.49 -14.49 -11.03
CA SER A 347 3.87 -14.60 -9.61
C SER A 347 5.33 -14.22 -9.34
N LEU A 348 6.14 -13.94 -10.36
CA LEU A 348 7.51 -13.48 -10.16
C LEU A 348 7.54 -12.00 -9.76
N LEU A 349 8.21 -11.70 -8.64
CA LEU A 349 8.29 -10.33 -8.11
C LEU A 349 9.05 -9.39 -9.04
N ASN A 350 10.17 -9.85 -9.62
CA ASN A 350 11.03 -9.06 -10.50
C ASN A 350 11.11 -9.71 -11.89
N LEU A 351 10.17 -9.33 -12.77
CA LEU A 351 10.12 -9.79 -14.16
C LEU A 351 10.97 -8.93 -15.11
N SER A 352 11.25 -7.70 -14.71
CA SER A 352 11.98 -6.74 -15.51
C SER A 352 13.49 -6.98 -15.40
N ARG A 353 14.10 -7.50 -16.47
CA ARG A 353 15.54 -7.39 -16.70
C ARG A 353 15.98 -5.91 -16.65
N PRO A 354 17.26 -5.60 -16.41
CA PRO A 354 17.78 -4.25 -16.30
C PRO A 354 17.90 -3.58 -17.68
N GLN A 355 16.81 -3.49 -18.45
CA GLN A 355 16.78 -2.65 -19.66
C GLN A 355 17.06 -1.18 -19.31
N ASN A 356 16.80 -0.79 -18.06
CA ASN A 356 17.20 0.51 -17.49
C ASN A 356 18.71 0.65 -17.31
N SER A 357 19.57 -0.26 -17.78
CA SER A 357 21.03 -0.06 -17.80
C SER A 357 21.56 0.39 -19.16
N LEU A 358 20.78 0.19 -20.23
CA LEU A 358 21.18 0.51 -21.60
C LEU A 358 20.51 1.81 -22.06
N ALA A 359 21.24 2.60 -22.85
CA ALA A 359 20.65 3.71 -23.57
C ALA A 359 19.69 3.19 -24.66
N ARG A 360 18.56 3.87 -24.85
CA ARG A 360 17.63 3.57 -25.94
C ARG A 360 18.16 4.09 -27.26
N SER A 361 17.80 3.45 -28.37
CA SER A 361 18.10 3.99 -29.69
C SER A 361 17.24 5.22 -29.98
N THR A 362 17.73 6.12 -30.85
CA THR A 362 17.00 7.32 -31.28
C THR A 362 15.62 6.97 -31.83
N GLU A 363 15.50 5.88 -32.59
CA GLU A 363 14.24 5.40 -33.18
C GLU A 363 13.24 4.95 -32.10
N GLU A 364 13.72 4.26 -31.07
CA GLU A 364 12.88 3.86 -29.93
C GLU A 364 12.38 5.08 -29.16
N VAL A 365 13.27 6.05 -28.89
CA VAL A 365 12.90 7.30 -28.21
C VAL A 365 11.88 8.09 -29.04
N LEU A 366 12.07 8.23 -30.35
CA LEU A 366 11.10 8.88 -31.24
C LEU A 366 9.72 8.24 -31.17
N LEU A 367 9.65 6.91 -31.24
CA LEU A 367 8.39 6.17 -31.18
C LEU A 367 7.65 6.42 -29.87
N LEU A 368 8.35 6.30 -28.74
CA LEU A 368 7.78 6.45 -27.40
C LEU A 368 7.41 7.91 -27.10
N ALA A 369 8.25 8.87 -27.53
CA ALA A 369 7.99 10.30 -27.39
C ALA A 369 6.75 10.71 -28.18
N LYS A 370 6.60 10.23 -29.43
CA LYS A 370 5.44 10.52 -30.28
C LYS A 370 4.14 10.04 -29.64
N ASP A 371 4.14 8.81 -29.13
CA ASP A 371 2.96 8.27 -28.45
C ASP A 371 2.64 9.05 -27.16
N PHE A 372 3.65 9.41 -26.37
CA PHE A 372 3.46 10.25 -25.18
C PHE A 372 2.86 11.63 -25.52
N ILE A 373 3.42 12.34 -26.50
CA ILE A 373 2.93 13.66 -26.92
C ILE A 373 1.49 13.55 -27.43
N ARG A 374 1.17 12.52 -28.22
CA ARG A 374 -0.20 12.22 -28.65
C ARG A 374 -1.13 12.04 -27.44
N GLN A 375 -0.77 11.21 -26.46
CA GLN A 375 -1.57 10.99 -25.24
C GLN A 375 -1.78 12.27 -24.43
N TYR A 376 -0.74 13.09 -24.27
CA TYR A 376 -0.82 14.37 -23.56
C TYR A 376 -1.83 15.31 -24.23
N PHE A 377 -1.68 15.55 -25.54
CA PHE A 377 -2.58 16.44 -26.28
C PHE A 377 -4.00 15.87 -26.42
N GLU A 378 -4.16 14.56 -26.51
CA GLU A 378 -5.46 13.88 -26.48
C GLU A 378 -6.17 14.13 -25.13
N SER A 379 -5.46 13.99 -24.01
CA SER A 379 -6.02 14.24 -22.67
C SER A 379 -6.49 15.69 -22.48
N ALA A 380 -5.78 16.63 -23.10
CA ALA A 380 -6.11 18.05 -23.09
C ALA A 380 -7.15 18.45 -24.14
N LYS A 381 -7.68 17.50 -24.93
CA LYS A 381 -8.58 17.74 -26.08
C LYS A 381 -8.00 18.71 -27.12
N ARG A 382 -6.68 18.64 -27.34
CA ARG A 382 -5.90 19.51 -28.24
C ARG A 382 -5.09 18.72 -29.29
N LEU A 383 -5.43 17.45 -29.51
CA LEU A 383 -4.82 16.62 -30.54
C LEU A 383 -5.04 17.23 -31.94
N ASN A 384 -4.04 17.13 -32.83
CA ASN A 384 -4.07 17.66 -34.20
C ASN A 384 -4.27 19.18 -34.30
N THR A 385 -3.88 19.93 -33.27
CA THR A 385 -3.84 21.40 -33.30
C THR A 385 -2.46 21.89 -33.77
N PRO A 386 -2.32 23.12 -34.27
CA PRO A 386 -0.99 23.67 -34.61
C PRO A 386 0.01 23.63 -33.45
N ALA A 387 -0.47 23.73 -32.21
CA ALA A 387 0.36 23.60 -31.02
C ALA A 387 0.87 22.18 -30.79
N HIS A 388 0.07 21.15 -31.12
CA HIS A 388 0.48 19.75 -31.09
C HIS A 388 1.57 19.50 -32.14
N ASP A 389 1.34 19.93 -33.39
CA ASP A 389 2.27 19.67 -34.49
C ASP A 389 3.60 20.42 -34.28
N ALA A 390 3.55 21.67 -33.82
CA ALA A 390 4.73 22.44 -33.46
C ALA A 390 5.51 21.80 -32.30
N ARG A 391 4.82 21.28 -31.28
CA ARG A 391 5.49 20.58 -30.17
C ARG A 391 6.12 19.27 -30.63
N TRP A 392 5.44 18.51 -31.50
CA TRP A 392 6.03 17.30 -32.05
C TRP A 392 7.29 17.61 -32.86
N ALA A 393 7.26 18.61 -33.75
CA ALA A 393 8.44 19.02 -34.51
C ALA A 393 9.61 19.47 -33.61
N GLU A 394 9.32 20.18 -32.52
CA GLU A 394 10.31 20.58 -31.50
C GLU A 394 10.97 19.35 -30.84
N VAL A 395 10.16 18.38 -30.42
CA VAL A 395 10.63 17.15 -29.76
C VAL A 395 11.44 16.28 -30.71
N GLU A 396 10.93 16.08 -31.93
CA GLU A 396 11.60 15.31 -32.98
C GLU A 396 12.98 15.89 -33.31
N ALA A 397 13.08 17.22 -33.46
CA ALA A 397 14.35 17.90 -33.69
C ALA A 397 15.34 17.72 -32.52
N GLN A 398 14.89 17.80 -31.27
CA GLN A 398 15.75 17.57 -30.09
C GLN A 398 16.28 16.15 -30.04
N ILE A 399 15.42 15.16 -30.31
CA ILE A 399 15.80 13.74 -30.29
C ILE A 399 16.82 13.45 -31.40
N HIS A 400 16.63 13.97 -32.60
CA HIS A 400 17.62 13.83 -33.67
C HIS A 400 18.97 14.48 -33.33
N ALA A 401 18.96 15.62 -32.64
CA ALA A 401 20.18 16.34 -32.29
C ALA A 401 20.95 15.73 -31.10
N THR A 402 20.25 15.17 -30.12
CA THR A 402 20.85 14.82 -28.82
C THR A 402 20.58 13.38 -28.36
N GLY A 403 19.74 12.64 -29.08
CA GLY A 403 19.20 11.34 -28.64
C GLY A 403 18.14 11.44 -27.53
N ASN A 404 17.76 12.65 -27.11
CA ASN A 404 16.84 12.88 -26.00
C ASN A 404 16.00 14.16 -26.22
N TYR A 405 15.04 14.44 -25.34
CA TYR A 405 14.29 15.70 -25.32
C TYR A 405 13.90 16.09 -23.90
N GLU A 406 13.56 17.37 -23.72
CA GLU A 406 13.13 17.90 -22.43
C GLU A 406 11.60 18.03 -22.33
N PHE A 407 11.06 17.57 -21.20
CA PHE A 407 9.65 17.75 -20.86
C PHE A 407 9.36 19.20 -20.43
N LYS A 408 8.20 19.72 -20.87
CA LYS A 408 7.60 20.92 -20.27
C LYS A 408 6.99 20.56 -18.92
N GLU A 409 6.86 21.53 -18.02
CA GLU A 409 6.33 21.30 -16.66
C GLU A 409 4.96 20.61 -16.63
N GLN A 410 4.05 21.02 -17.52
CA GLN A 410 2.71 20.43 -17.66
C GLN A 410 2.77 18.99 -18.19
N GLU A 411 3.70 18.71 -19.10
CA GLU A 411 3.93 17.37 -19.64
C GLU A 411 4.49 16.45 -18.55
N LEU A 412 5.47 16.93 -17.76
CA LEU A 412 6.04 16.18 -16.64
C LEU A 412 4.99 15.86 -15.57
N THR A 413 4.10 16.83 -15.29
CA THR A 413 3.00 16.63 -14.34
C THR A 413 2.00 15.58 -14.85
N PHE A 414 1.62 15.65 -16.12
CA PHE A 414 0.76 14.66 -16.75
C PHE A 414 1.41 13.27 -16.76
N ALA A 415 2.70 13.21 -17.10
CA ALA A 415 3.51 12.00 -17.14
C ALA A 415 3.53 11.28 -15.78
N ALA A 416 3.85 12.01 -14.71
CA ALA A 416 3.96 11.43 -13.36
C ALA A 416 2.60 10.90 -12.85
N LYS A 417 1.53 11.68 -13.04
CA LYS A 417 0.17 11.27 -12.67
C LYS A 417 -0.27 10.03 -13.45
N SER A 418 0.02 9.99 -14.75
CA SER A 418 -0.33 8.87 -15.62
C SER A 418 0.47 7.61 -15.28
N ALA A 419 1.75 7.75 -14.94
CA ALA A 419 2.56 6.61 -14.48
C ALA A 419 2.02 6.01 -13.18
N TRP A 420 1.60 6.84 -12.22
CA TRP A 420 0.95 6.31 -11.02
C TRP A 420 -0.39 5.61 -11.35
N ARG A 421 -1.23 6.21 -12.20
CA ARG A 421 -2.48 5.58 -12.69
C ARG A 421 -2.21 4.21 -13.33
N ASN A 422 -1.09 4.07 -14.05
CA ASN A 422 -0.70 2.86 -14.76
C ASN A 422 0.08 1.85 -13.88
N SER A 423 0.38 2.18 -12.61
CA SER A 423 1.10 1.29 -11.70
C SER A 423 0.23 0.10 -11.26
N GLN A 424 0.37 -1.02 -11.95
CA GLN A 424 -0.49 -2.21 -11.80
C GLN A 424 -0.54 -2.77 -10.37
N ARG A 425 0.56 -2.64 -9.62
CA ARG A 425 0.71 -3.15 -8.24
C ARG A 425 0.24 -2.16 -7.17
N CYS A 426 -0.13 -0.93 -7.53
CA CYS A 426 -0.58 0.07 -6.57
C CYS A 426 -2.10 -0.02 -6.36
N ILE A 427 -2.53 -0.34 -5.14
CA ILE A 427 -3.96 -0.35 -4.79
C ILE A 427 -4.53 1.07 -4.64
N GLY A 428 -3.71 2.06 -4.24
CA GLY A 428 -4.09 3.45 -3.99
C GLY A 428 -4.33 4.32 -5.23
N ARG A 429 -4.47 3.73 -6.43
CA ARG A 429 -4.54 4.46 -7.71
C ARG A 429 -5.70 5.43 -7.85
N ILE A 430 -6.76 5.33 -7.06
CA ILE A 430 -7.89 6.28 -7.13
C ILE A 430 -7.46 7.74 -6.90
N GLN A 431 -6.34 7.96 -6.21
CA GLN A 431 -5.81 9.29 -5.88
C GLN A 431 -4.87 9.87 -6.94
N TRP A 432 -4.63 9.16 -8.05
CA TRP A 432 -3.61 9.48 -9.05
C TRP A 432 -3.61 10.94 -9.53
N SER A 433 -4.79 11.56 -9.66
CA SER A 433 -4.96 12.92 -10.15
C SER A 433 -4.54 14.01 -9.15
N LYS A 434 -4.45 13.67 -7.85
CA LYS A 434 -4.10 14.60 -6.76
C LYS A 434 -2.61 14.60 -6.38
N LEU A 435 -1.77 13.94 -7.18
CA LEU A 435 -0.32 13.90 -6.95
C LEU A 435 0.30 15.30 -7.08
N GLN A 436 1.05 15.72 -6.06
CA GLN A 436 1.95 16.88 -6.15
C GLN A 436 3.23 16.47 -6.87
N VAL A 437 3.68 17.27 -7.84
CA VAL A 437 4.93 17.04 -8.57
C VAL A 437 5.92 18.13 -8.20
N PHE A 438 7.09 17.75 -7.72
CA PHE A 438 8.24 18.62 -7.52
C PHE A 438 9.22 18.37 -8.67
N ASP A 439 9.29 19.33 -9.59
CA ASP A 439 10.29 19.32 -10.66
C ASP A 439 11.64 19.74 -10.05
N ALA A 440 12.55 18.78 -9.95
CA ALA A 440 13.90 18.96 -9.41
C ALA A 440 14.96 18.66 -10.48
N ARG A 441 14.62 18.71 -11.78
CA ARG A 441 15.54 18.40 -12.87
C ARG A 441 16.72 19.36 -12.98
N PHE A 442 16.60 20.55 -12.41
CA PHE A 442 17.67 21.57 -12.34
C PHE A 442 18.73 21.28 -11.28
N ILE A 443 18.50 20.32 -10.38
CA ILE A 443 19.42 19.97 -9.29
C ILE A 443 20.61 19.17 -9.84
N ASN A 444 21.81 19.47 -9.33
CA ASN A 444 23.07 18.94 -9.86
C ASN A 444 24.03 18.37 -8.80
N THR A 445 23.79 18.54 -7.50
CA THR A 445 24.67 18.00 -6.44
C THR A 445 23.91 17.12 -5.45
N PRO A 446 24.56 16.11 -4.82
CA PRO A 446 23.92 15.26 -3.81
C PRO A 446 23.35 16.06 -2.64
N ARG A 447 24.05 17.12 -2.21
CA ARG A 447 23.58 18.02 -1.15
C ARG A 447 22.26 18.71 -1.49
N THR A 448 22.13 19.25 -2.70
CA THR A 448 20.88 19.87 -3.14
C THR A 448 19.78 18.83 -3.39
N MET A 449 20.12 17.59 -3.79
CA MET A 449 19.16 16.49 -3.84
C MET A 449 18.59 16.20 -2.45
N PHE A 450 19.47 16.11 -1.44
CA PHE A 450 19.07 15.90 -0.05
C PHE A 450 18.08 16.97 0.42
N GLU A 451 18.34 18.25 0.16
CA GLU A 451 17.43 19.34 0.53
C GLU A 451 16.07 19.25 -0.14
N ALA A 452 16.03 18.87 -1.42
CA ALA A 452 14.77 18.62 -2.13
C ALA A 452 13.99 17.43 -1.52
N LEU A 453 14.68 16.38 -1.08
CA LEU A 453 14.08 15.23 -0.41
C LEU A 453 13.58 15.57 1.00
N LEU A 454 14.26 16.45 1.74
CA LEU A 454 13.75 16.96 3.01
C LEU A 454 12.45 17.76 2.81
N ASN A 455 12.38 18.58 1.75
CA ASN A 455 11.16 19.31 1.40
C ASN A 455 10.03 18.35 1.02
N HIS A 456 10.33 17.28 0.29
CA HIS A 456 9.38 16.20 -0.01
C HIS A 456 8.84 15.58 1.29
N ILE A 457 9.71 15.14 2.21
CA ILE A 457 9.29 14.52 3.48
C ILE A 457 8.40 15.47 4.28
N LYS A 458 8.79 16.73 4.42
CA LYS A 458 8.02 17.75 5.16
C LYS A 458 6.64 17.98 4.53
N TYR A 459 6.59 18.17 3.22
CA TYR A 459 5.34 18.37 2.49
C TYR A 459 4.41 17.16 2.60
N SER A 460 4.94 15.96 2.36
CA SER A 460 4.15 14.74 2.34
C SER A 460 3.72 14.32 3.73
N THR A 461 4.52 14.56 4.77
CA THR A 461 4.16 14.23 6.16
C THR A 461 3.05 15.12 6.69
N ASN A 462 3.11 16.44 6.41
CA ASN A 462 2.06 17.41 6.75
C ASN A 462 1.42 17.20 8.14
N ARG A 463 2.25 17.08 9.17
CA ARG A 463 1.81 16.89 10.57
C ARG A 463 0.86 15.69 10.75
N GLY A 464 1.03 14.63 9.97
CA GLY A 464 0.22 13.40 10.00
C GLY A 464 -0.93 13.36 8.99
N ASN A 465 -1.32 14.49 8.38
CA ASN A 465 -2.31 14.51 7.31
C ASN A 465 -1.62 14.32 5.95
N LEU A 466 -1.24 13.07 5.67
CA LEU A 466 -0.34 12.72 4.59
C LEU A 466 -0.80 13.20 3.21
N ARG A 467 0.14 13.63 2.38
CA ARG A 467 -0.10 14.08 1.00
C ARG A 467 0.76 13.29 0.03
N SER A 468 0.17 12.89 -1.09
CA SER A 468 0.92 12.22 -2.16
C SER A 468 1.80 13.22 -2.90
N ALA A 469 3.08 12.89 -3.07
CA ALA A 469 4.02 13.70 -3.83
C ALA A 469 5.00 12.83 -4.61
N ILE A 470 5.60 13.40 -5.65
CA ILE A 470 6.76 12.86 -6.34
C ILE A 470 7.79 13.97 -6.52
N THR A 471 9.06 13.68 -6.26
CA THR A 471 10.20 14.54 -6.61
C THR A 471 10.97 13.89 -7.73
N ILE A 472 11.16 14.60 -8.83
CA ILE A 472 11.76 14.09 -10.07
C ILE A 472 13.08 14.80 -10.31
N PHE A 473 14.18 14.06 -10.19
CA PHE A 473 15.52 14.59 -10.48
C PHE A 473 15.83 14.50 -11.97
N LYS A 474 17.07 14.85 -12.34
CA LYS A 474 17.49 14.92 -13.73
C LYS A 474 17.30 13.59 -14.48
N GLN A 475 16.84 13.69 -15.73
CA GLN A 475 16.77 12.54 -16.62
C GLN A 475 18.16 12.01 -16.96
N ARG A 476 18.22 10.73 -17.34
CA ARG A 476 19.43 10.12 -17.85
C ARG A 476 19.87 10.76 -19.16
N THR A 477 21.16 11.07 -19.24
CA THR A 477 21.88 11.34 -20.48
C THR A 477 22.68 10.11 -20.89
N THR A 478 23.60 9.67 -20.02
CA THR A 478 24.31 8.38 -20.12
C THR A 478 24.18 7.62 -18.79
N PRO A 479 24.21 6.27 -18.80
CA PRO A 479 24.07 5.48 -17.57
C PRO A 479 25.08 5.81 -16.48
N GLU A 480 26.30 6.21 -16.86
CA GLU A 480 27.39 6.55 -15.96
C GLU A 480 27.14 7.86 -15.22
N GLN A 481 26.29 8.75 -15.76
CA GLN A 481 25.97 10.06 -15.19
C GLN A 481 24.64 10.07 -14.44
N ASP A 482 24.14 8.90 -14.05
CA ASP A 482 22.87 8.80 -13.36
C ASP A 482 22.85 9.53 -12.02
N PHE A 483 21.68 10.10 -11.73
CA PHE A 483 21.30 10.50 -10.38
C PHE A 483 20.68 9.29 -9.71
N ARG A 484 21.05 8.98 -8.46
CA ARG A 484 20.53 7.82 -7.74
C ARG A 484 20.23 8.15 -6.29
N ILE A 485 19.09 7.65 -5.83
CA ILE A 485 18.78 7.46 -4.42
C ILE A 485 18.99 5.97 -4.15
N TRP A 486 19.97 5.64 -3.31
CA TRP A 486 20.33 4.24 -3.06
C TRP A 486 19.35 3.56 -2.12
N ASN A 487 18.70 4.35 -1.26
CA ASN A 487 17.68 3.87 -0.35
C ASN A 487 16.44 3.36 -1.12
N ALA A 488 15.92 2.22 -0.69
CA ALA A 488 14.66 1.70 -1.22
C ALA A 488 13.46 2.60 -0.89
N GLN A 489 13.50 3.22 0.31
CA GLN A 489 12.54 4.21 0.77
C GLN A 489 13.26 5.40 1.39
N LEU A 490 12.66 6.60 1.33
CA LEU A 490 13.28 7.80 1.94
C LEU A 490 13.44 7.67 3.45
N VAL A 491 12.46 7.06 4.12
CA VAL A 491 12.55 6.75 5.56
C VAL A 491 12.51 5.25 5.70
N ARG A 492 13.53 4.69 6.35
CA ARG A 492 13.61 3.27 6.67
C ARG A 492 14.47 3.06 7.90
N TYR A 493 14.20 1.99 8.65
CA TYR A 493 15.04 1.60 9.77
C TYR A 493 16.25 0.77 9.30
N ALA A 494 17.35 0.90 10.02
CA ALA A 494 18.59 0.15 9.83
C ALA A 494 18.45 -1.31 10.29
N GLY A 495 19.37 -2.16 9.84
CA GLY A 495 19.50 -3.54 10.27
C GLY A 495 20.96 -3.86 10.59
N TYR A 496 21.24 -4.28 11.83
CA TYR A 496 22.57 -4.57 12.33
C TYR A 496 22.75 -6.07 12.54
N LYS A 497 23.50 -6.71 11.65
CA LYS A 497 23.86 -8.11 11.80
C LYS A 497 24.84 -8.29 12.97
N GLN A 498 24.50 -9.19 13.88
CA GLN A 498 25.30 -9.55 15.04
C GLN A 498 26.27 -10.70 14.73
N GLU A 499 27.24 -10.93 15.62
CA GLU A 499 28.23 -12.00 15.48
C GLU A 499 27.61 -13.41 15.47
N ASP A 500 26.52 -13.60 16.23
CA ASP A 500 25.77 -14.86 16.30
C ASP A 500 24.83 -15.09 15.10
N GLY A 501 24.81 -14.16 14.14
CA GLY A 501 23.96 -14.21 12.95
C GLY A 501 22.56 -13.61 13.13
N SER A 502 22.18 -13.21 14.35
CA SER A 502 20.93 -12.47 14.59
C SER A 502 21.00 -11.05 14.01
N VAL A 503 19.86 -10.38 13.90
CA VAL A 503 19.79 -9.00 13.39
C VAL A 503 19.01 -8.12 14.35
N ILE A 504 19.58 -6.98 14.72
CA ILE A 504 18.88 -5.91 15.43
C ILE A 504 18.33 -4.92 14.41
N GLY A 505 17.03 -4.64 14.47
CA GLY A 505 16.36 -3.71 13.56
C GLY A 505 15.67 -4.42 12.40
N ASP A 506 15.77 -3.88 11.19
CA ASP A 506 15.11 -4.40 9.98
C ASP A 506 16.08 -5.23 9.12
N PRO A 507 15.94 -6.58 9.06
CA PRO A 507 16.82 -7.43 8.25
C PRO A 507 16.88 -7.08 6.77
N ALA A 508 15.80 -6.54 6.20
CA ALA A 508 15.78 -6.16 4.80
C ALA A 508 16.53 -4.84 4.50
N SER A 509 17.18 -4.25 5.51
CA SER A 509 18.05 -3.08 5.40
C SER A 509 19.52 -3.37 5.72
N VAL A 510 19.89 -4.62 6.05
CA VAL A 510 21.26 -4.97 6.50
C VAL A 510 22.32 -4.53 5.49
N GLU A 511 22.16 -4.90 4.22
CA GLU A 511 23.13 -4.58 3.17
C GLU A 511 23.36 -3.07 3.03
N LEU A 512 22.28 -2.28 3.01
CA LEU A 512 22.39 -0.82 2.93
C LEU A 512 23.00 -0.23 4.21
N THR A 513 22.69 -0.80 5.38
CA THR A 513 23.26 -0.38 6.67
C THR A 513 24.78 -0.57 6.68
N GLU A 514 25.27 -1.69 6.14
CA GLU A 514 26.71 -1.95 5.97
C GLU A 514 27.37 -0.95 5.01
N VAL A 515 26.69 -0.58 3.91
CA VAL A 515 27.16 0.49 3.00
C VAL A 515 27.26 1.82 3.76
N CYS A 516 26.24 2.21 4.52
CA CYS A 516 26.28 3.41 5.34
C CYS A 516 27.48 3.41 6.31
N HIS A 517 27.75 2.28 6.98
CA HIS A 517 28.91 2.14 7.86
C HIS A 517 30.25 2.30 7.13
N LYS A 518 30.39 1.73 5.92
CA LYS A 518 31.59 1.91 5.09
C LYS A 518 31.81 3.36 4.66
N LEU A 519 30.72 4.11 4.45
CA LEU A 519 30.78 5.55 4.18
C LEU A 519 31.07 6.39 5.43
N GLY A 520 31.12 5.78 6.61
CA GLY A 520 31.46 6.44 7.88
C GLY A 520 30.26 6.76 8.78
N TRP A 521 29.03 6.43 8.36
CA TRP A 521 27.85 6.62 9.19
C TRP A 521 27.87 5.70 10.43
N LYS A 522 27.40 6.23 11.56
CA LYS A 522 27.29 5.49 12.83
C LYS A 522 25.89 5.66 13.40
N GLY A 523 25.10 4.60 13.34
CA GLY A 523 23.82 4.51 14.05
C GLY A 523 24.00 4.32 15.55
N SER A 524 22.89 4.27 16.29
CA SER A 524 22.90 3.97 17.73
C SER A 524 22.99 2.46 18.00
N GLY A 525 22.73 1.62 17.00
CA GLY A 525 22.62 0.17 17.13
C GLY A 525 21.22 -0.28 17.58
N GLY A 526 20.23 0.62 17.52
CA GLY A 526 18.87 0.39 18.01
C GLY A 526 17.94 -0.26 16.98
N ARG A 527 16.86 -0.88 17.48
CA ARG A 527 15.82 -1.55 16.65
C ARG A 527 15.14 -0.64 15.63
N PHE A 528 15.14 0.67 15.86
CA PHE A 528 14.41 1.64 15.04
C PHE A 528 15.26 2.87 14.72
N ASP A 529 16.54 2.63 14.41
CA ASP A 529 17.44 3.66 13.92
C ASP A 529 17.10 4.03 12.48
N VAL A 530 16.80 5.31 12.23
CA VAL A 530 16.50 5.79 10.88
C VAL A 530 17.80 5.86 10.07
N LEU A 531 17.83 5.22 8.90
CA LEU A 531 18.96 5.27 7.99
C LEU A 531 19.16 6.69 7.41
N PRO A 532 20.40 7.09 7.12
CA PRO A 532 20.68 8.30 6.35
C PRO A 532 20.25 8.08 4.89
N LEU A 533 20.06 9.17 4.16
CA LEU A 533 19.90 9.11 2.70
C LEU A 533 21.28 8.99 2.06
N VAL A 534 21.46 7.97 1.22
CA VAL A 534 22.66 7.75 0.41
C VAL A 534 22.36 8.14 -1.03
N LEU A 535 23.04 9.19 -1.49
CA LEU A 535 22.72 9.90 -2.73
C LEU A 535 23.95 10.00 -3.62
N SER A 536 23.78 9.75 -4.92
CA SER A 536 24.77 10.11 -5.93
C SER A 536 24.13 10.98 -7.01
N ALA A 537 24.92 11.92 -7.53
CA ALA A 537 24.50 12.84 -8.58
C ALA A 537 25.55 12.83 -9.70
N ALA A 538 25.09 12.84 -10.95
CA ALA A 538 25.96 12.96 -12.13
C ALA A 538 27.14 11.95 -12.14
N GLY A 539 26.92 10.71 -11.69
CA GLY A 539 27.94 9.66 -11.69
C GLY A 539 29.02 9.78 -10.61
N GLN A 540 28.91 10.73 -9.69
CA GLN A 540 29.84 10.87 -8.57
C GLN A 540 29.64 9.76 -7.53
N ASP A 541 30.66 9.56 -6.69
CA ASP A 541 30.59 8.65 -5.55
C ASP A 541 29.42 9.00 -4.61
N PRO A 542 28.80 8.00 -3.95
CA PRO A 542 27.69 8.24 -3.06
C PRO A 542 28.10 8.98 -1.78
N GLU A 543 27.32 9.99 -1.41
CA GLU A 543 27.41 10.70 -0.13
C GLU A 543 26.20 10.35 0.74
N TYR A 544 26.39 10.30 2.07
CA TYR A 544 25.29 10.08 3.01
C TYR A 544 24.89 11.37 3.72
N PHE A 545 23.60 11.51 4.02
CA PHE A 545 23.02 12.65 4.72
C PHE A 545 22.01 12.20 5.77
N ASP A 546 22.23 12.55 7.04
CA ASP A 546 21.29 12.25 8.12
C ASP A 546 20.00 13.05 7.97
N ILE A 547 18.85 12.35 8.04
CA ILE A 547 17.54 13.01 8.03
C ILE A 547 17.29 13.63 9.42
N PRO A 548 16.95 14.92 9.51
CA PRO A 548 16.58 15.54 10.77
C PRO A 548 15.44 14.80 11.48
N ARG A 549 15.61 14.48 12.76
CA ARG A 549 14.66 13.64 13.51
C ARG A 549 13.27 14.28 13.64
N ASP A 550 13.22 15.61 13.67
CA ASP A 550 12.00 16.41 13.82
C ASP A 550 11.04 16.31 12.62
N ILE A 551 11.53 15.90 11.44
CA ILE A 551 10.71 15.75 10.24
C ILE A 551 10.25 14.31 10.00
N VAL A 552 10.78 13.36 10.77
CA VAL A 552 10.43 11.94 10.68
C VAL A 552 9.36 11.61 11.71
N LEU A 553 8.10 11.77 11.30
CA LEU A 553 6.96 11.38 12.13
C LEU A 553 6.95 9.85 12.33
N GLN A 554 7.00 9.43 13.59
CA GLN A 554 6.88 8.03 14.00
C GLN A 554 5.65 7.86 14.89
N VAL A 555 4.95 6.74 14.72
CA VAL A 555 3.76 6.36 15.48
C VAL A 555 4.14 5.19 16.38
N ALA A 556 3.98 5.36 17.69
CA ALA A 556 4.09 4.27 18.65
C ALA A 556 2.88 3.33 18.51
N ILE A 557 3.13 2.03 18.50
CA ILE A 557 2.09 1.02 18.32
C ILE A 557 1.59 0.58 19.69
N HIS A 558 0.29 0.72 19.90
CA HIS A 558 -0.42 0.28 21.10
C HIS A 558 -1.71 -0.44 20.69
N HIS A 559 -2.23 -1.30 21.55
CA HIS A 559 -3.53 -1.94 21.34
C HIS A 559 -4.52 -1.43 22.38
N ALA A 560 -5.75 -1.11 21.96
CA ALA A 560 -6.77 -0.58 22.85
C ALA A 560 -7.17 -1.56 23.95
N GLU A 561 -7.20 -2.86 23.63
CA GLU A 561 -7.62 -3.93 24.55
C GLU A 561 -6.44 -4.74 25.11
N TYR A 562 -5.23 -4.60 24.54
CA TYR A 562 -4.04 -5.38 24.93
C TYR A 562 -2.89 -4.42 25.28
N PRO A 563 -2.89 -3.83 26.49
CA PRO A 563 -1.91 -2.81 26.87
C PRO A 563 -0.46 -3.33 26.85
N GLY A 564 -0.26 -4.64 27.07
CA GLY A 564 1.07 -5.27 27.00
C GLY A 564 1.78 -5.09 25.64
N LEU A 565 1.06 -4.81 24.55
CA LEU A 565 1.69 -4.51 23.27
C LEU A 565 2.56 -3.25 23.32
N ALA A 566 2.21 -2.27 24.17
CA ALA A 566 2.99 -1.05 24.33
C ALA A 566 4.38 -1.32 24.94
N GLU A 567 4.51 -2.37 25.76
CA GLU A 567 5.76 -2.76 26.42
C GLU A 567 6.81 -3.27 25.42
N MET A 568 6.37 -3.74 24.24
CA MET A 568 7.26 -4.16 23.16
C MET A 568 8.00 -2.98 22.49
N GLY A 569 7.62 -1.74 22.80
CA GLY A 569 8.26 -0.52 22.31
C GLY A 569 8.18 -0.36 20.78
N LEU A 570 7.18 -0.98 20.15
CA LEU A 570 7.03 -0.96 18.69
C LEU A 570 6.66 0.44 18.21
N LYS A 571 7.26 0.85 17.10
CA LYS A 571 6.92 2.10 16.41
C LYS A 571 7.19 1.98 14.92
N TRP A 572 6.48 2.78 14.14
CA TRP A 572 6.69 2.83 12.69
C TRP A 572 6.69 4.27 12.18
N TYR A 573 7.51 4.56 11.16
CA TYR A 573 7.48 5.87 10.52
C TYR A 573 6.19 6.02 9.71
N ALA A 574 5.60 7.23 9.70
CA ALA A 574 4.27 7.44 9.13
C ALA A 574 4.25 7.54 7.59
N LEU A 575 5.37 7.92 6.98
CA LEU A 575 5.43 8.24 5.55
C LEU A 575 6.07 7.10 4.73
N PRO A 576 5.30 6.33 3.95
CA PRO A 576 5.87 5.42 2.95
C PRO A 576 6.26 6.23 1.71
N ALA A 577 7.57 6.31 1.45
CA ALA A 577 8.11 7.02 0.30
C ALA A 577 9.11 6.14 -0.45
N VAL A 578 8.70 5.53 -1.57
CA VAL A 578 9.53 4.69 -2.43
C VAL A 578 10.53 5.55 -3.20
N ALA A 579 11.80 5.13 -3.24
CA ALA A 579 12.88 5.93 -3.81
C ALA A 579 13.84 5.18 -4.75
N ASN A 580 13.72 3.85 -4.89
CA ASN A 580 14.59 3.04 -5.75
C ASN A 580 13.92 2.56 -7.05
N MET A 581 12.88 3.26 -7.51
CA MET A 581 12.25 2.99 -8.80
C MET A 581 12.76 3.97 -9.86
N VAL A 582 12.71 3.55 -11.13
CA VAL A 582 12.95 4.44 -12.28
C VAL A 582 11.61 4.94 -12.78
N PHE A 583 11.50 6.23 -13.05
CA PHE A 583 10.36 6.78 -13.76
C PHE A 583 10.66 6.79 -15.26
N ASP A 584 10.01 5.88 -15.99
CA ASP A 584 10.17 5.67 -17.42
C ASP A 584 8.96 6.23 -18.17
N VAL A 585 9.17 7.25 -19.00
CA VAL A 585 8.09 7.92 -19.72
C VAL A 585 8.55 8.56 -21.01
N GLY A 586 7.78 8.40 -22.08
CA GLY A 586 8.04 9.04 -23.38
C GLY A 586 9.40 8.69 -23.99
N GLY A 587 9.98 7.55 -23.63
CA GLY A 587 11.32 7.17 -24.08
C GLY A 587 12.46 7.70 -23.19
N VAL A 588 12.16 8.51 -22.18
CA VAL A 588 13.14 9.08 -21.25
C VAL A 588 13.11 8.35 -19.91
N PHE A 589 14.29 8.11 -19.34
CA PHE A 589 14.44 7.57 -18.00
C PHE A 589 14.79 8.68 -17.00
N PHE A 590 14.10 8.68 -15.86
CA PHE A 590 14.44 9.44 -14.65
C PHE A 590 14.88 8.44 -13.56
N PRO A 591 16.19 8.18 -13.41
CA PRO A 591 16.70 7.12 -12.53
C PRO A 591 16.58 7.42 -11.04
N ALA A 592 16.49 8.70 -10.67
CA ALA A 592 16.21 9.15 -9.31
C ALA A 592 14.84 9.84 -9.26
N VAL A 593 13.88 9.14 -8.65
CA VAL A 593 12.60 9.71 -8.25
C VAL A 593 12.25 9.23 -6.85
N ALA A 594 11.64 10.10 -6.06
CA ALA A 594 11.04 9.72 -4.78
C ALA A 594 9.54 9.96 -4.84
N PHE A 595 8.75 8.93 -4.58
CA PHE A 595 7.29 8.98 -4.59
C PHE A 595 6.74 8.57 -3.22
N SER A 596 5.81 9.35 -2.69
CA SER A 596 5.12 9.02 -1.44
C SER A 596 3.60 9.00 -1.58
N GLY A 597 2.98 8.13 -0.78
CA GLY A 597 1.54 8.10 -0.54
C GLY A 597 1.27 8.02 0.95
N TRP A 598 0.37 7.12 1.34
CA TRP A 598 0.16 6.73 2.73
C TRP A 598 -0.01 5.21 2.81
N TYR A 599 0.23 4.68 3.99
CA TYR A 599 0.17 3.25 4.23
C TYR A 599 -1.24 2.70 4.06
N MET A 600 -1.31 1.49 3.53
CA MET A 600 -2.32 0.52 3.91
C MET A 600 -1.80 -0.25 5.13
N GLN A 601 -2.62 -0.41 6.17
CA GLN A 601 -2.19 -0.95 7.47
C GLN A 601 -1.47 -2.31 7.37
N THR A 602 -1.88 -3.17 6.43
CA THR A 602 -1.29 -4.49 6.23
C THR A 602 0.16 -4.46 5.76
N GLU A 603 0.64 -3.33 5.20
CA GLU A 603 2.06 -3.15 4.86
C GLU A 603 2.93 -3.13 6.12
N ILE A 604 2.50 -2.40 7.15
CA ILE A 604 3.17 -2.36 8.45
C ILE A 604 3.05 -3.71 9.16
N ALA A 605 1.86 -4.34 9.07
CA ALA A 605 1.68 -5.68 9.64
C ALA A 605 2.66 -6.69 9.02
N ARG A 606 2.79 -6.72 7.69
CA ARG A 606 3.80 -7.54 6.99
C ARG A 606 5.19 -7.24 7.52
N ASP A 607 5.55 -5.96 7.63
CA ASP A 607 6.87 -5.56 8.12
C ASP A 607 7.16 -6.05 9.55
N PHE A 608 6.14 -6.15 10.42
CA PHE A 608 6.28 -6.71 11.75
C PHE A 608 6.31 -8.24 11.80
N VAL A 609 5.52 -8.93 10.98
CA VAL A 609 5.29 -10.40 11.14
C VAL A 609 6.03 -11.27 10.13
N ASP A 610 6.51 -10.73 9.02
CA ASP A 610 7.24 -11.50 8.01
C ASP A 610 8.54 -12.07 8.61
N PRO A 611 8.82 -13.38 8.46
CA PRO A 611 10.03 -14.01 8.99
C PRO A 611 11.34 -13.39 8.47
N THR A 612 11.28 -12.75 7.30
CA THR A 612 12.42 -12.05 6.71
C THR A 612 12.55 -10.59 7.13
N ARG A 613 11.67 -10.14 8.05
CA ARG A 613 11.60 -8.77 8.59
C ARG A 613 11.72 -8.82 10.12
N TYR A 614 10.83 -8.16 10.86
CA TYR A 614 10.93 -8.13 12.33
C TYR A 614 10.51 -9.45 13.00
N ASN A 615 9.83 -10.36 12.28
CA ASN A 615 9.43 -11.70 12.74
C ASN A 615 8.80 -11.74 14.15
N LEU A 616 7.84 -10.87 14.42
CA LEU A 616 7.25 -10.72 15.76
C LEU A 616 6.04 -11.62 16.04
N LEU A 617 5.68 -12.52 15.11
CA LEU A 617 4.46 -13.33 15.24
C LEU A 617 4.50 -14.21 16.51
N GLU A 618 5.59 -14.96 16.71
CA GLU A 618 5.77 -15.82 17.89
C GLU A 618 5.82 -15.03 19.20
N VAL A 619 6.51 -13.89 19.21
CA VAL A 619 6.65 -13.03 20.39
C VAL A 619 5.29 -12.43 20.80
N SER A 620 4.47 -12.00 19.83
CA SER A 620 3.15 -11.43 20.11
C SER A 620 2.14 -12.46 20.64
N VAL A 621 2.33 -13.74 20.29
CA VAL A 621 1.53 -14.88 20.74
C VAL A 621 1.84 -15.26 22.20
N ILE A 622 3.11 -15.15 22.62
CA ILE A 622 3.52 -15.40 24.02
C ILE A 622 2.77 -14.48 25.00
N PHE A 623 2.53 -13.21 24.63
CA PHE A 623 1.74 -12.28 25.46
C PHE A 623 0.25 -12.61 25.53
N GLN A 624 -0.27 -13.44 24.62
CA GLN A 624 -1.69 -13.80 24.54
C GLN A 624 -2.00 -15.22 25.01
N SER A 625 -1.02 -15.98 25.53
CA SER A 625 -1.22 -17.36 26.01
C SER A 625 -1.78 -18.32 24.95
N PHE A 626 -1.41 -18.15 23.67
CA PHE A 626 -1.69 -19.18 22.66
C PHE A 626 -0.53 -20.18 22.61
N GLU A 627 -0.78 -21.47 22.83
CA GLU A 627 0.22 -22.52 22.65
C GLU A 627 0.46 -22.78 21.15
N PHE A 628 1.71 -22.64 20.70
CA PHE A 628 2.17 -23.23 19.44
C PHE A 628 2.35 -24.74 19.66
N LEU A 629 1.27 -25.50 19.49
CA LEU A 629 1.37 -26.95 19.40
C LEU A 629 1.70 -27.33 17.95
N ASP A 630 2.99 -27.43 17.66
CA ASP A 630 3.45 -28.08 16.43
C ASP A 630 3.10 -29.57 16.49
N LEU A 631 2.17 -29.98 15.63
CA LEU A 631 1.89 -31.38 15.31
C LEU A 631 2.98 -31.93 14.39
N GLU A 632 4.25 -31.92 14.81
CA GLU A 632 5.29 -32.79 14.27
C GLU A 632 6.58 -32.75 15.12
N GLY A 633 6.68 -33.69 16.07
CA GLY A 633 7.97 -34.30 16.45
C GLY A 633 8.98 -33.46 17.25
N GLY A 634 8.71 -33.26 18.55
CA GLY A 634 9.68 -33.33 19.66
C GLY A 634 10.96 -32.48 19.64
N LEU A 635 11.02 -31.42 20.47
CA LEU A 635 11.90 -31.29 21.66
C LEU A 635 11.89 -29.85 22.23
N ARG A 636 11.73 -29.80 23.57
CA ARG A 636 12.19 -28.79 24.56
C ARG A 636 11.63 -27.36 24.49
N ALA A 637 10.45 -27.19 25.08
CA ALA A 637 10.10 -25.96 25.79
C ALA A 637 10.74 -25.97 27.19
N ASN A 638 12.00 -25.53 27.27
CA ASN A 638 12.67 -25.07 28.49
C ASN A 638 14.01 -24.49 28.04
N ASP A 639 14.00 -23.26 27.50
CA ASP A 639 15.18 -22.36 27.43
C ASP A 639 14.86 -20.99 26.79
N VAL A 640 13.66 -20.43 27.04
CA VAL A 640 13.37 -19.03 26.64
C VAL A 640 12.72 -18.27 27.80
N ALA A 641 13.39 -18.29 28.94
CA ALA A 641 13.15 -17.36 30.05
C ALA A 641 14.51 -16.78 30.46
N CYS A 642 15.04 -15.89 29.61
CA CYS A 642 16.17 -14.95 29.77
C CYS A 642 17.10 -15.00 28.54
N ARG A 643 16.77 -14.25 27.48
CA ARG A 643 17.71 -13.53 26.63
C ARG A 643 17.06 -12.28 26.07
#